data_AF-Q7XSH9-F1
#
_entry.id   AF-Q7XSH9-F1
#
_cell.length_a   1.000
_cell.length_b   1.000
_cell.length_c   1.000
_cell.angle_alpha   90.00
_cell.angle_beta   90.00
_cell.angle_gamma   90.00
#
_symmetry.space_group_name_H-M   'P 1'
#
loop_
_entity.id
_entity.type
_entity.pdbx_description
1 polymer ?
#
loop_
_entity_poly.entity_id
_entity_poly.type
_entity_poly.pdbx_seq_one_letter_code
_entity_poly.pdbx_strand_id
1 'polypeptide(L)'
;MSLGAKSPVEISEMDDNDFLDLFMHYALDGVRVLDSQKLQKLHSIGRGIANKLRRLPVAARRVGDRLCKNLDASSWQKIRDNEVPCTDIIQEQWRSYQKLNEQVRRCFAYCSMFPRNYRFKRNALVKLWMAEGFIKTSNGQKMEDIGEKYFEDLKSWSFIKSEGKLADSDDEWFTIPDMLHELAEMVAGNDCLRVLGDEVEVFRSDVRHLFITSSNAMKYKHDIYKMKKLRTLIISADGSRGITEQVLERMLKELKKLRVVQTYLDQDRVIVPESACGLKHLRFLSILGSHIRQVKLPTEFGKLYHLQNLEFPLSYYLDLNCSNVKRMSSQLINLRSISSPYVDLGIPYVEDLKQLQELSHFKVRKEEAYRLKQLMKQNNLRGSLKISGLESVESKEKALEANLTEKKCLTTLSLEWHAYHASYVKADKDLQLQVEILDGLQPPEQLTCLNICHYLGRTTPSWLSREHGGVSNLQFLELRECYNLETLPEIAKLFTDLRKLRLNVLPNLTRLPRLPGMLKSLEISGCRRLEVTSMDDQRLFPASLECLHLTGCTVEDTVLRDSLRGCTVLGSLKLSQIDSFTEIPSETMRSLVRLRDLYIGGCKQLVRLEGLNHLDSLEHLTIIKCPSLMDLKVAGKAHAVPRLTVDDMSLVPKLLSRGAYPSLKWLALEHSVELRGEWILEHLTSLAYLGFTSCHWNSLPNNLENLTALKELYFDFCGSIRSLPKLPKSLLYFRSIGCKFLFLGSNWDDIARIPYRRIL
;
A
#
# COMPACT_ATOMS: atom_id res chain seq x y z
N MET A 1 19.53 28.42 -2.10
CA MET A 1 20.82 27.80 -2.48
C MET A 1 20.97 26.54 -1.64
N SER A 2 20.82 25.37 -2.24
CA SER A 2 21.10 24.09 -1.60
C SER A 2 22.60 23.80 -1.73
N LEU A 3 23.27 23.63 -0.59
CA LEU A 3 24.61 23.04 -0.55
C LEU A 3 24.48 21.56 -0.96
N GLY A 4 25.28 21.14 -1.94
CA GLY A 4 25.24 19.80 -2.54
C GLY A 4 25.71 18.68 -1.61
N ALA A 5 24.90 18.34 -0.60
CA ALA A 5 25.11 17.14 0.22
C ALA A 5 24.53 15.91 -0.50
N LYS A 6 25.39 14.91 -0.79
CA LYS A 6 25.02 13.64 -1.44
C LYS A 6 24.29 12.65 -0.52
N SER A 7 24.18 12.96 0.78
CA SER A 7 23.50 12.14 1.77
C SER A 7 22.89 13.04 2.85
N PRO A 8 21.55 13.10 2.96
CA PRO A 8 20.90 13.81 4.07
C PRO A 8 21.26 13.09 5.37
N VAL A 9 21.77 13.83 6.36
CA VAL A 9 21.89 13.33 7.73
C VAL A 9 20.53 13.54 8.37
N GLU A 10 19.80 12.45 8.57
CA GLU A 10 18.54 12.47 9.28
C GLU A 10 18.83 12.61 10.77
N ILE A 11 18.36 13.72 11.36
CA ILE A 11 18.47 13.94 12.81
C ILE A 11 17.33 13.16 13.45
N SER A 12 17.64 12.10 14.20
CA SER A 12 16.66 11.29 14.91
C SER A 12 15.87 12.11 15.92
N GLU A 13 14.59 11.79 16.10
CA GLU A 13 13.79 12.34 17.20
C GLU A 13 14.43 11.97 18.55
N MET A 14 14.57 12.96 19.41
CA MET A 14 15.19 12.80 20.73
C MET A 14 14.18 12.14 21.69
N ASP A 15 14.61 11.18 22.52
CA ASP A 15 13.71 10.50 23.44
C ASP A 15 13.28 11.40 24.61
N ASP A 16 12.25 10.98 25.37
CA ASP A 16 11.67 11.80 26.44
C ASP A 16 12.65 12.12 27.56
N ASN A 17 13.59 11.22 27.85
CA ASN A 17 14.56 11.42 28.92
C ASN A 17 15.68 12.33 28.44
N ASP A 18 16.23 12.09 27.25
CA ASP A 18 17.21 12.97 26.61
C ASP A 18 16.66 14.40 26.42
N PHE A 19 15.38 14.51 26.05
CA PHE A 19 14.70 15.79 25.93
C PHE A 19 14.48 16.47 27.27
N LEU A 20 14.07 15.71 28.30
CA LEU A 20 13.95 16.23 29.65
C LEU A 20 15.30 16.73 30.14
N ASP A 21 16.38 16.00 29.91
CA ASP A 21 17.73 16.37 30.32
C ASP A 21 18.20 17.64 29.61
N LEU A 22 17.95 17.75 28.29
CA LEU A 22 18.21 18.98 27.54
C LEU A 22 17.40 20.17 28.10
N PHE A 23 16.12 19.99 28.38
CA PHE A 23 15.28 21.03 28.96
C PHE A 23 15.77 21.44 30.35
N MET A 24 16.05 20.47 31.22
CA MET A 24 16.54 20.71 32.57
C MET A 24 17.92 21.36 32.57
N HIS A 25 18.78 21.03 31.60
CA HIS A 25 20.06 21.69 31.38
C HIS A 25 19.89 23.21 31.19
N TYR A 26 18.97 23.64 30.32
CA TYR A 26 18.70 25.07 30.13
C TYR A 26 17.92 25.69 31.29
N ALA A 27 16.97 24.97 31.88
CA ALA A 27 16.14 25.48 32.97
C ALA A 27 16.90 25.68 34.29
N LEU A 28 18.01 24.97 34.47
CA LEU A 28 18.89 25.03 35.63
C LEU A 28 20.29 25.59 35.29
N ASP A 29 20.46 26.18 34.11
CA ASP A 29 21.74 26.75 33.70
C ASP A 29 22.15 27.90 34.66
N GLY A 30 23.41 27.89 35.09
CA GLY A 30 23.96 28.88 36.04
C GLY A 30 23.60 28.68 37.52
N VAL A 31 22.91 27.61 37.92
CA VAL A 31 22.54 27.35 39.31
C VAL A 31 23.70 26.71 40.08
N ARG A 32 24.21 27.39 41.13
CA ARG A 32 25.40 26.92 41.86
C ARG A 32 25.12 26.12 43.13
N VAL A 33 23.95 26.26 43.77
CA VAL A 33 23.50 25.43 44.91
C VAL A 33 21.98 25.46 45.02
N LEU A 34 21.30 24.31 44.84
CA LEU A 34 19.90 24.09 45.23
C LEU A 34 19.88 22.98 46.28
N ASP A 35 18.99 23.09 47.27
CA ASP A 35 18.73 21.97 48.17
C ASP A 35 18.13 20.78 47.38
N SER A 36 18.40 19.55 47.84
CA SER A 36 18.00 18.32 47.15
C SER A 36 16.48 18.18 47.01
N GLN A 37 15.72 18.72 47.96
CA GLN A 37 14.27 18.63 48.02
C GLN A 37 13.60 19.56 46.99
N LYS A 38 14.15 20.76 46.82
CA LYS A 38 13.74 21.77 45.85
C LYS A 38 14.14 21.36 44.44
N LEU A 39 15.31 20.76 44.26
CA LEU A 39 15.73 20.20 42.98
C LEU A 39 14.79 19.06 42.54
N GLN A 40 14.44 18.12 43.42
CA GLN A 40 13.46 17.07 43.12
C GLN A 40 12.08 17.63 42.77
N LYS A 41 11.63 18.66 43.49
CA LYS A 41 10.35 19.33 43.21
C LYS A 41 10.37 20.01 41.84
N LEU A 42 11.43 20.73 41.49
CA LEU A 42 11.59 21.37 40.17
C LEU A 42 11.70 20.33 39.05
N HIS A 43 12.40 19.21 39.24
CA HIS A 43 12.42 18.10 38.28
C HIS A 43 11.03 17.52 38.03
N SER A 44 10.22 17.33 39.09
CA SER A 44 8.86 16.79 38.94
C SER A 44 7.94 17.72 38.13
N ILE A 45 8.03 19.03 38.37
CA ILE A 45 7.27 20.04 37.62
C ILE A 45 7.82 20.17 36.20
N GLY A 46 9.14 20.17 36.07
CA GLY A 46 9.88 20.23 34.82
C GLY A 46 9.55 19.10 33.86
N ARG A 47 9.34 17.87 34.36
CA ARG A 47 8.83 16.75 33.55
C ARG A 47 7.45 17.05 32.97
N GLY A 48 6.55 17.64 33.75
CA GLY A 48 5.24 18.08 33.28
C GLY A 48 5.33 19.17 32.20
N ILE A 49 6.29 20.08 32.33
CA ILE A 49 6.56 21.13 31.33
C ILE A 49 7.16 20.50 30.06
N ALA A 50 8.20 19.67 30.19
CA ALA A 50 8.84 18.99 29.06
C ALA A 50 7.85 18.16 28.23
N ASN A 51 6.93 17.43 28.88
CA ASN A 51 5.84 16.72 28.20
C ASN A 51 4.97 17.65 27.34
N LYS A 52 4.77 18.91 27.77
CA LYS A 52 4.05 19.93 26.99
C LYS A 52 4.90 20.57 25.88
N LEU A 53 6.23 20.54 25.98
CA LEU A 53 7.16 21.07 24.96
C LEU A 53 7.42 20.09 23.80
N ARG A 54 6.83 18.88 23.86
CA ARG A 54 6.74 17.89 22.77
C ARG A 54 8.06 17.63 22.03
N ARG A 55 9.14 17.42 22.80
CA ARG A 55 10.46 17.01 22.28
C ARG A 55 11.15 18.01 21.33
N LEU A 56 10.86 19.30 21.46
CA LEU A 56 11.44 20.36 20.62
C LEU A 56 12.67 21.03 21.29
N PRO A 57 13.92 20.79 20.83
CA PRO A 57 15.14 21.32 21.48
C PRO A 57 15.13 22.85 21.65
N VAL A 58 14.57 23.57 20.67
CA VAL A 58 14.46 25.03 20.71
C VAL A 58 13.43 25.49 21.76
N ALA A 59 12.34 24.75 21.93
CA ALA A 59 11.36 25.00 22.99
C ALA A 59 11.99 24.78 24.37
N ALA A 60 12.72 23.68 24.52
CA ALA A 60 13.45 23.34 25.73
C ALA A 60 14.41 24.47 26.15
N ARG A 61 15.21 24.98 25.21
CA ARG A 61 16.12 26.09 25.47
C ARG A 61 15.42 27.36 25.90
N ARG A 62 14.41 27.82 25.15
CA ARG A 62 13.74 29.10 25.45
C ARG A 62 12.93 29.07 26.74
N VAL A 63 12.17 28.00 26.98
CA VAL A 63 11.41 27.87 28.23
C VAL A 63 12.38 27.66 29.40
N GLY A 64 13.46 26.91 29.19
CA GLY A 64 14.57 26.79 30.13
C GLY A 64 15.18 28.15 30.49
N ASP A 65 15.62 28.94 29.50
CA ASP A 65 16.21 30.28 29.66
C ASP A 65 15.26 31.28 30.37
N ARG A 66 13.95 31.04 30.29
CA ARG A 66 12.95 31.86 31.02
C ARG A 66 12.81 31.38 32.46
N LEU A 67 12.78 30.08 32.68
CA LEU A 67 12.65 29.46 33.99
C LEU A 67 13.92 29.59 34.84
N CYS A 68 15.10 29.63 34.22
CA CYS A 68 16.37 29.81 34.93
C CYS A 68 16.45 31.18 35.62
N LYS A 69 15.69 32.17 35.15
CA LYS A 69 15.57 33.51 35.77
C LYS A 69 14.73 33.51 37.06
N ASN A 70 13.90 32.48 37.29
CA ASN A 70 13.06 32.36 38.49
C ASN A 70 12.82 30.89 38.87
N LEU A 71 13.58 30.40 39.86
CA LEU A 71 13.57 29.02 40.34
C LEU A 71 12.49 28.74 41.41
N ASP A 72 11.45 29.58 41.48
CA ASP A 72 10.31 29.35 42.36
C ASP A 72 9.35 28.28 41.79
N ALA A 73 9.03 27.28 42.61
CA ALA A 73 8.18 26.17 42.22
C ALA A 73 6.76 26.61 41.84
N SER A 74 6.23 27.66 42.46
CA SER A 74 4.89 28.16 42.12
C SER A 74 4.86 28.83 40.73
N SER A 75 5.96 29.48 40.36
CA SER A 75 6.15 30.06 39.02
C SER A 75 6.27 28.98 37.94
N TRP A 76 6.99 27.90 38.22
CA TRP A 76 7.05 26.73 37.34
C TRP A 76 5.70 26.04 37.19
N GLN A 77 4.94 25.90 38.28
CA GLN A 77 3.57 25.36 38.24
C GLN A 77 2.64 26.23 37.38
N LYS A 78 2.69 27.55 37.50
CA LYS A 78 1.89 28.46 36.64
C LYS A 78 2.20 28.26 35.15
N ILE A 79 3.46 28.06 34.78
CA ILE A 79 3.84 27.82 33.37
C ILE A 79 3.41 26.42 32.93
N ARG A 80 3.50 25.42 33.81
CA ARG A 80 2.97 24.09 33.56
C ARG A 80 1.46 24.10 33.38
N ASP A 81 0.73 24.91 34.15
CA ASP A 81 -0.73 24.87 34.21
C ASP A 81 -1.38 25.74 33.11
N ASN A 82 -0.69 26.78 32.63
CA ASN A 82 -1.10 27.60 31.47
C ASN A 82 -0.73 26.96 30.11
N GLU A 83 -1.30 27.47 29.00
CA GLU A 83 -0.79 27.18 27.65
C GLU A 83 0.61 27.80 27.50
N VAL A 84 1.61 26.96 27.18
CA VAL A 84 2.97 27.43 26.92
C VAL A 84 2.92 28.34 25.69
N PRO A 85 3.42 29.58 25.75
CA PRO A 85 3.46 30.45 24.59
C PRO A 85 4.51 29.94 23.60
N CYS A 86 4.13 28.99 22.74
CA CYS A 86 4.94 28.54 21.61
C CYS A 86 4.99 29.58 20.46
N THR A 87 4.92 30.88 20.80
CA THR A 87 4.86 31.99 19.84
C THR A 87 6.19 32.21 19.11
N ASP A 88 7.33 31.79 19.67
CA ASP A 88 8.65 32.05 19.08
C ASP A 88 9.16 30.92 18.16
N ILE A 89 8.69 29.68 18.34
CA ILE A 89 8.99 28.56 17.42
C ILE A 89 8.18 28.69 16.14
N ILE A 90 6.91 29.12 16.32
CA ILE A 90 6.11 29.63 15.22
C ILE A 90 6.90 30.71 14.49
N GLN A 91 7.62 31.64 15.12
CA GLN A 91 8.35 32.69 14.38
C GLN A 91 9.41 32.17 13.38
N GLU A 92 10.19 31.14 13.70
CA GLU A 92 11.19 30.61 12.75
C GLU A 92 10.55 29.88 11.58
N GLN A 93 9.55 29.02 11.86
CA GLN A 93 8.78 28.33 10.82
C GLN A 93 7.91 29.31 10.02
N TRP A 94 7.41 30.35 10.69
CA TRP A 94 6.69 31.48 10.10
C TRP A 94 7.59 32.27 9.17
N ARG A 95 8.86 32.51 9.52
CA ARG A 95 9.83 33.14 8.60
C ARG A 95 10.06 32.29 7.36
N SER A 96 10.16 30.97 7.49
CA SER A 96 10.25 30.06 6.34
C SER A 96 8.96 30.07 5.52
N TYR A 97 7.80 30.05 6.19
CA TYR A 97 6.48 30.13 5.57
C TYR A 97 6.28 31.45 4.82
N GLN A 98 6.74 32.58 5.36
CA GLN A 98 6.67 33.89 4.73
C GLN A 98 7.50 33.98 3.43
N LYS A 99 8.53 33.16 3.28
CA LYS A 99 9.32 33.07 2.04
C LYS A 99 8.59 32.28 0.94
N LEU A 100 7.58 31.49 1.29
CA LEU A 100 6.77 30.77 0.30
C LEU A 100 5.88 31.75 -0.47
N ASN A 101 5.70 31.46 -1.75
CA ASN A 101 4.78 32.23 -2.58
C ASN A 101 3.34 32.13 -2.04
N GLU A 102 2.50 33.11 -2.34
CA GLU A 102 1.13 33.22 -1.82
C GLU A 102 0.27 31.97 -2.12
N GLN A 103 0.46 31.31 -3.27
CA GLN A 103 -0.34 30.15 -3.65
C GLN A 103 0.08 28.89 -2.88
N VAL A 104 1.38 28.64 -2.76
CA VAL A 104 1.95 27.56 -1.94
C VAL A 104 1.52 27.72 -0.48
N ARG A 105 1.49 28.96 0.01
CA ARG A 105 0.99 29.30 1.35
C ARG A 105 -0.47 28.90 1.57
N ARG A 106 -1.34 29.06 0.56
CA ARG A 106 -2.74 28.61 0.60
C ARG A 106 -2.85 27.09 0.55
N CYS A 107 -2.08 26.45 -0.32
CA CYS A 107 -1.99 24.99 -0.41
C CYS A 107 -1.64 24.37 0.94
N PHE A 108 -0.65 24.94 1.64
CA PHE A 108 -0.25 24.50 2.98
C PHE A 108 -1.35 24.74 4.04
N ALA A 109 -1.93 25.94 4.08
CA ALA A 109 -3.01 26.26 5.02
C ALA A 109 -4.20 25.30 4.89
N TYR A 110 -4.56 24.94 3.65
CA TYR A 110 -5.62 23.98 3.36
C TYR A 110 -5.36 22.61 4.00
N CYS A 111 -4.10 22.18 4.10
CA CYS A 111 -3.77 20.90 4.69
C CYS A 111 -4.07 20.80 6.20
N SER A 112 -4.33 21.91 6.90
CA SER A 112 -4.78 21.91 8.30
C SER A 112 -6.06 21.10 8.52
N MET A 113 -6.91 20.95 7.49
CA MET A 113 -8.15 20.19 7.60
C MET A 113 -7.89 18.69 7.83
N PHE A 114 -6.75 18.16 7.38
CA PHE A 114 -6.45 16.74 7.55
C PHE A 114 -6.09 16.41 8.99
N PRO A 115 -6.31 15.15 9.43
CA PRO A 115 -5.78 14.66 10.70
C PRO A 115 -4.27 14.84 10.84
N ARG A 116 -3.81 14.90 12.09
CA ARG A 116 -2.39 14.80 12.41
C ARG A 116 -1.85 13.45 11.95
N ASN A 117 -0.63 13.44 11.42
CA ASN A 117 0.00 12.27 10.79
C ASN A 117 -0.84 11.63 9.65
N TYR A 118 -1.77 12.39 9.05
CA TYR A 118 -2.54 11.90 7.92
C TYR A 118 -1.63 11.61 6.73
N ARG A 119 -1.67 10.37 6.25
CA ARG A 119 -0.87 9.92 5.11
C ARG A 119 -1.62 10.21 3.81
N PHE A 120 -0.96 10.88 2.89
CA PHE A 120 -1.52 11.18 1.57
C PHE A 120 -0.51 10.91 0.46
N LYS A 121 -1.02 10.69 -0.75
CA LYS A 121 -0.22 10.63 -1.98
C LYS A 121 -0.09 12.03 -2.57
N ARG A 122 1.04 12.32 -3.23
CA ARG A 122 1.30 13.60 -3.91
C ARG A 122 0.16 13.99 -4.85
N ASN A 123 -0.19 13.12 -5.79
CA ASN A 123 -1.20 13.40 -6.82
C ASN A 123 -2.58 13.67 -6.23
N ALA A 124 -2.96 12.96 -5.16
CA ALA A 124 -4.24 13.18 -4.49
C ALA A 124 -4.33 14.59 -3.90
N LEU A 125 -3.27 15.06 -3.23
CA LEU A 125 -3.24 16.40 -2.65
C LEU A 125 -3.22 17.50 -3.73
N VAL A 126 -2.46 17.30 -4.81
CA VAL A 126 -2.41 18.23 -5.95
C VAL A 126 -3.80 18.40 -6.59
N LYS A 127 -4.55 17.30 -6.80
CA LYS A 127 -5.92 17.37 -7.34
C LYS A 127 -6.86 18.18 -6.46
N LEU A 128 -6.72 18.11 -5.14
CA LEU A 128 -7.51 18.92 -4.21
C LEU A 128 -7.18 20.41 -4.33
N TRP A 129 -5.89 20.77 -4.43
CA TRP A 129 -5.47 22.16 -4.65
C TRP A 129 -5.95 22.72 -5.99
N MET A 130 -5.97 21.89 -7.04
CA MET A 130 -6.54 22.25 -8.34
C MET A 130 -8.04 22.51 -8.24
N ALA A 131 -8.78 21.62 -7.57
CA ALA A 131 -10.22 21.72 -7.40
C ALA A 131 -10.63 22.97 -6.61
N GLU A 132 -9.89 23.32 -5.56
CA GLU A 132 -10.10 24.57 -4.83
C GLU A 132 -9.67 25.81 -5.61
N GLY A 133 -8.86 25.65 -6.66
CA GLY A 133 -8.39 26.74 -7.51
C GLY A 133 -7.20 27.49 -6.92
N PHE A 134 -6.36 26.82 -6.15
CA PHE A 134 -5.12 27.41 -5.60
C PHE A 134 -3.98 27.42 -6.63
N ILE A 135 -4.09 26.61 -7.68
CA ILE A 135 -3.11 26.58 -8.76
C ILE A 135 -3.39 27.71 -9.76
N LYS A 136 -2.45 28.66 -9.86
CA LYS A 136 -2.48 29.74 -10.87
C LYS A 136 -1.67 29.31 -12.10
N THR A 137 -2.34 29.18 -13.23
CA THR A 137 -1.69 28.91 -14.53
C THR A 137 -1.36 30.19 -15.27
N SER A 138 -0.15 30.29 -15.79
CA SER A 138 0.22 31.25 -16.85
C SER A 138 0.13 30.57 -18.22
N ASN A 139 0.01 31.34 -19.30
CA ASN A 139 -0.29 30.86 -20.65
C ASN A 139 0.54 29.60 -21.05
N GLY A 140 -0.16 28.48 -21.26
CA GLY A 140 0.39 27.22 -21.77
C GLY A 140 0.83 26.19 -20.72
N GLN A 141 0.92 26.54 -19.44
CA GLN A 141 1.35 25.60 -18.40
C GLN A 141 0.19 24.71 -17.93
N LYS A 142 0.47 23.40 -17.74
CA LYS A 142 -0.48 22.43 -17.18
C LYS A 142 -0.58 22.62 -15.66
N MET A 143 -1.80 22.47 -15.12
CA MET A 143 -2.05 22.70 -13.68
C MET A 143 -1.37 21.64 -12.81
N GLU A 144 -1.30 20.41 -13.31
CA GLU A 144 -0.67 19.28 -12.63
C GLU A 144 0.81 19.58 -12.36
N ASP A 145 1.52 20.11 -13.36
CA ASP A 145 2.95 20.40 -13.29
C ASP A 145 3.24 21.54 -12.30
N ILE A 146 2.39 22.58 -12.28
CA ILE A 146 2.49 23.67 -11.30
C ILE A 146 2.16 23.18 -9.89
N GLY A 147 1.13 22.34 -9.76
CA GLY A 147 0.74 21.75 -8.48
C GLY A 147 1.85 20.84 -7.91
N GLU A 148 2.49 20.05 -8.76
CA GLU A 148 3.67 19.26 -8.39
C GLU A 148 4.84 20.15 -7.98
N LYS A 149 5.10 21.25 -8.70
CA LYS A 149 6.09 22.24 -8.29
C LYS A 149 5.78 22.84 -6.91
N TYR A 150 4.53 23.19 -6.62
CA TYR A 150 4.13 23.69 -5.30
C TYR A 150 4.32 22.63 -4.20
N PHE A 151 4.08 21.37 -4.52
CA PHE A 151 4.34 20.25 -3.61
C PHE A 151 5.85 20.13 -3.32
N GLU A 152 6.68 20.18 -4.35
CA GLU A 152 8.14 20.10 -4.22
C GLU A 152 8.73 21.32 -3.50
N ASP A 153 8.15 22.52 -3.69
CA ASP A 153 8.47 23.67 -2.86
C ASP A 153 8.23 23.34 -1.38
N LEU A 154 7.03 22.87 -1.00
CA LEU A 154 6.75 22.49 0.40
C LEU A 154 7.70 21.39 0.92
N LYS A 155 8.01 20.37 0.11
CA LYS A 155 8.95 19.31 0.46
C LYS A 155 10.37 19.86 0.68
N SER A 156 10.86 20.73 -0.21
CA SER A 156 12.20 21.32 -0.13
C SER A 156 12.41 22.19 1.12
N TRP A 157 11.34 22.82 1.60
CA TRP A 157 11.32 23.60 2.84
C TRP A 157 10.99 22.75 4.08
N SER A 158 10.92 21.41 3.95
CA SER A 158 10.60 20.46 5.01
C SER A 158 9.21 20.63 5.62
N PHE A 159 8.25 21.21 4.88
CA PHE A 159 6.84 21.30 5.29
C PHE A 159 6.07 19.98 5.10
N ILE A 160 6.61 19.07 4.29
CA ILE A 160 6.07 17.74 4.02
C ILE A 160 7.21 16.72 4.18
N LYS A 161 6.95 15.64 4.92
CA LYS A 161 7.89 14.53 5.15
C LYS A 161 7.51 13.33 4.27
N SER A 162 8.52 12.63 3.75
CA SER A 162 8.33 11.36 3.06
C SER A 162 8.32 10.20 4.06
N GLU A 163 7.34 9.31 3.94
CA GLU A 163 7.20 8.08 4.72
C GLU A 163 7.67 6.84 3.94
N GLY A 164 8.29 7.04 2.78
CA GLY A 164 8.74 5.97 1.89
C GLY A 164 7.63 5.33 1.04
N LYS A 165 8.00 4.23 0.39
CA LYS A 165 7.15 3.42 -0.49
C LYS A 165 6.73 2.12 0.22
N LEU A 166 5.57 1.58 -0.11
CA LEU A 166 5.18 0.22 0.28
C LEU A 166 5.90 -0.80 -0.63
N ALA A 167 6.23 -1.99 -0.12
CA ALA A 167 7.03 -2.99 -0.84
C ALA A 167 6.47 -3.39 -2.24
N ASP A 168 5.16 -3.26 -2.45
CA ASP A 168 4.46 -3.59 -3.70
C ASP A 168 3.87 -2.39 -4.44
N SER A 169 4.20 -1.16 -4.03
CA SER A 169 3.67 0.05 -4.66
C SER A 169 4.79 1.04 -4.96
N ASP A 170 4.79 1.55 -6.19
CA ASP A 170 5.65 2.67 -6.56
C ASP A 170 5.23 4.00 -5.96
N ASP A 171 4.06 4.06 -5.30
CA ASP A 171 3.54 5.28 -4.68
C ASP A 171 4.26 5.59 -3.37
N GLU A 172 4.90 6.78 -3.34
CA GLU A 172 5.47 7.38 -2.14
C GLU A 172 4.36 8.03 -1.30
N TRP A 173 4.37 7.77 0.00
CA TRP A 173 3.44 8.36 0.96
C TRP A 173 4.08 9.52 1.70
N PHE A 174 3.27 10.52 2.04
CA PHE A 174 3.74 11.74 2.69
C PHE A 174 2.87 12.12 3.88
N THR A 175 3.45 12.86 4.82
CA THR A 175 2.82 13.40 6.02
C THR A 175 3.22 14.86 6.21
N ILE A 176 2.41 15.60 6.97
CA ILE A 176 2.81 16.92 7.49
C ILE A 176 3.25 16.71 8.95
N PRO A 177 4.47 17.10 9.33
CA PRO A 177 4.94 16.99 10.71
C PRO A 177 4.00 17.71 11.68
N ASP A 178 3.72 17.12 12.84
CA ASP A 178 2.75 17.63 13.82
C ASP A 178 2.96 19.10 14.20
N MET A 179 4.21 19.54 14.30
CA MET A 179 4.55 20.94 14.61
C MET A 179 4.14 21.91 13.49
N LEU A 180 4.28 21.51 12.22
CA LEU A 180 3.87 22.33 11.08
C LEU A 180 2.36 22.28 10.87
N HIS A 181 1.72 21.22 11.35
CA HIS A 181 0.27 21.13 11.39
C HIS A 181 -0.34 22.27 12.24
N GLU A 182 0.25 22.61 13.39
CA GLU A 182 -0.20 23.74 14.22
C GLU A 182 -0.05 25.09 13.52
N LEU A 183 1.06 25.28 12.80
CA LEU A 183 1.25 26.46 11.95
C LEU A 183 0.18 26.53 10.86
N ALA A 184 -0.16 25.40 10.23
CA ALA A 184 -1.22 25.35 9.21
C ALA A 184 -2.59 25.71 9.81
N GLU A 185 -2.92 25.23 11.01
CA GLU A 185 -4.15 25.56 11.74
C GLU A 185 -4.21 27.07 12.06
N MET A 186 -3.12 27.64 12.58
CA MET A 186 -3.02 29.08 12.84
C MET A 186 -3.24 29.93 11.58
N VAL A 187 -2.64 29.52 10.46
CA VAL A 187 -2.75 30.23 9.17
C VAL A 187 -4.13 30.08 8.54
N ALA A 188 -4.71 28.88 8.61
CA ALA A 188 -6.05 28.61 8.07
C ALA A 188 -7.14 29.31 8.89
N GLY A 189 -6.86 29.54 10.18
CA GLY A 189 -7.78 30.15 11.13
C GLY A 189 -9.10 29.41 11.14
N ASN A 190 -10.15 30.12 10.74
CA ASN A 190 -11.53 29.66 10.79
C ASN A 190 -12.00 28.96 9.49
N ASP A 191 -11.17 28.87 8.46
CA ASP A 191 -11.59 28.30 7.17
C ASP A 191 -11.70 26.76 7.19
N CYS A 192 -10.94 26.07 8.06
CA CYS A 192 -10.90 24.61 8.15
C CYS A 192 -11.51 24.09 9.47
N LEU A 193 -12.20 22.94 9.40
CA LEU A 193 -12.71 22.21 10.56
C LEU A 193 -12.45 20.72 10.37
N ARG A 194 -12.04 20.06 11.45
CA ARG A 194 -11.77 18.62 11.50
C ARG A 194 -12.54 17.98 12.64
N VAL A 195 -13.26 16.89 12.37
CA VAL A 195 -14.10 16.17 13.35
C VAL A 195 -13.76 14.68 13.35
N LEU A 196 -12.99 14.23 14.36
CA LEU A 196 -12.51 12.85 14.49
C LEU A 196 -13.04 12.11 15.73
N GLY A 197 -13.30 12.84 16.82
CA GLY A 197 -13.80 12.29 18.09
C GLY A 197 -15.29 12.52 18.29
N ASP A 198 -15.81 12.07 19.43
CA ASP A 198 -17.24 12.13 19.75
C ASP A 198 -17.73 13.53 20.16
N GLU A 199 -16.85 14.42 20.59
CA GLU A 199 -17.19 15.75 21.09
C GLU A 199 -16.70 16.81 20.11
N VAL A 200 -17.63 17.65 19.64
CA VAL A 200 -17.36 18.86 18.86
C VAL A 200 -17.99 20.02 19.61
N GLU A 201 -17.19 21.01 20.00
CA GLU A 201 -17.70 22.13 20.79
C GLU A 201 -18.71 22.97 20.00
N VAL A 202 -18.42 23.36 18.75
CA VAL A 202 -19.35 24.17 17.92
C VAL A 202 -19.11 23.99 16.41
N PHE A 203 -20.17 23.73 15.63
CA PHE A 203 -20.16 23.87 14.17
C PHE A 203 -20.35 25.33 13.74
N ARG A 204 -19.27 25.99 13.31
CA ARG A 204 -19.31 27.39 12.89
C ARG A 204 -19.77 27.53 11.43
N SER A 205 -20.58 28.55 11.15
CA SER A 205 -21.25 28.73 9.85
C SER A 205 -20.32 29.29 8.74
N ASP A 206 -19.16 29.80 9.11
CA ASP A 206 -18.15 30.40 8.23
C ASP A 206 -17.11 29.42 7.71
N VAL A 207 -17.05 28.20 8.26
CA VAL A 207 -16.16 27.11 7.81
C VAL A 207 -16.33 26.83 6.32
N ARG A 208 -15.21 26.67 5.61
CA ARG A 208 -15.14 26.41 4.17
C ARG A 208 -14.68 24.99 3.84
N HIS A 209 -13.89 24.37 4.70
CA HIS A 209 -13.31 23.07 4.45
C HIS A 209 -13.53 22.15 5.66
N LEU A 210 -14.28 21.06 5.46
CA LEU A 210 -14.62 20.11 6.51
C LEU A 210 -14.01 18.74 6.20
N PHE A 211 -13.25 18.22 7.15
CA PHE A 211 -12.88 16.80 7.22
C PHE A 211 -13.62 16.16 8.40
N ILE A 212 -14.32 15.07 8.15
CA ILE A 212 -15.14 14.40 9.17
C ILE A 212 -15.13 12.89 8.96
N THR A 213 -15.23 12.11 10.03
CA THR A 213 -15.41 10.65 9.92
C THR A 213 -16.84 10.29 9.54
N SER A 214 -17.06 9.12 8.93
CA SER A 214 -18.39 8.67 8.51
C SER A 214 -19.41 8.60 9.65
N SER A 215 -19.02 8.10 10.82
CA SER A 215 -19.92 8.05 11.99
C SER A 215 -20.34 9.44 12.44
N ASN A 216 -19.40 10.38 12.50
CA ASN A 216 -19.65 11.76 12.89
C ASN A 216 -20.47 12.52 11.85
N ALA A 217 -20.26 12.25 10.56
CA ALA A 217 -21.08 12.84 9.49
C ALA A 217 -22.56 12.44 9.63
N MET A 218 -22.83 11.21 10.09
CA MET A 218 -24.18 10.74 10.41
C MET A 218 -24.75 11.38 11.68
N LYS A 219 -23.93 11.51 12.74
CA LYS A 219 -24.28 12.13 14.02
C LYS A 219 -24.65 13.62 13.86
N TYR A 220 -23.81 14.37 13.15
CA TYR A 220 -23.89 15.83 13.01
C TYR A 220 -24.49 16.30 11.68
N LYS A 221 -25.20 15.42 10.96
CA LYS A 221 -25.77 15.72 9.63
C LYS A 221 -26.58 17.03 9.59
N HIS A 222 -27.34 17.33 10.64
CA HIS A 222 -28.19 18.53 10.69
C HIS A 222 -27.39 19.83 10.80
N ASP A 223 -26.24 19.81 11.46
CA ASP A 223 -25.34 20.96 11.55
C ASP A 223 -24.59 21.15 10.23
N ILE A 224 -24.15 20.05 9.63
CA ILE A 224 -23.52 20.06 8.30
C ILE A 224 -24.45 20.69 7.26
N TYR A 225 -25.76 20.38 7.27
CA TYR A 225 -26.74 20.98 6.34
C TYR A 225 -26.81 22.52 6.42
N LYS A 226 -26.43 23.11 7.57
CA LYS A 226 -26.46 24.56 7.80
C LYS A 226 -25.17 25.27 7.35
N MET A 227 -24.11 24.54 6.98
CA MET A 227 -22.80 25.10 6.61
C MET A 227 -22.79 25.67 5.17
N LYS A 228 -23.58 26.71 4.91
CA LYS A 228 -23.82 27.25 3.55
C LYS A 228 -22.59 27.82 2.84
N LYS A 229 -21.47 28.04 3.55
CA LYS A 229 -20.19 28.51 2.98
C LYS A 229 -19.23 27.37 2.61
N LEU A 230 -19.59 26.11 2.87
CA LEU A 230 -18.72 24.95 2.64
C LEU A 230 -18.37 24.77 1.16
N ARG A 231 -17.08 24.60 0.90
CA ARG A 231 -16.46 24.34 -0.41
C ARG A 231 -15.87 22.93 -0.49
N THR A 232 -15.34 22.42 0.62
CA THR A 232 -14.80 21.07 0.70
C THR A 232 -15.53 20.27 1.76
N LEU A 233 -15.99 19.08 1.38
CA LEU A 233 -16.49 18.07 2.28
C LEU A 233 -15.74 16.76 2.03
N ILE A 234 -14.91 16.35 2.99
CA ILE A 234 -14.23 15.05 2.98
C ILE A 234 -14.77 14.21 4.13
N ILE A 235 -15.44 13.12 3.79
CA ILE A 235 -15.95 12.13 4.74
C ILE A 235 -15.08 10.88 4.65
N SER A 236 -14.30 10.63 5.70
CA SER A 236 -13.35 9.53 5.76
C SER A 236 -13.94 8.31 6.48
N ALA A 237 -13.54 7.12 6.04
CA ALA A 237 -13.93 5.88 6.68
C ALA A 237 -13.28 5.74 8.06
N ASP A 238 -14.05 5.27 9.03
CA ASP A 238 -13.63 5.05 10.42
C ASP A 238 -13.94 3.62 10.91
N GLY A 239 -14.20 2.71 9.97
CA GLY A 239 -14.64 1.33 10.26
C GLY A 239 -16.15 1.17 10.47
N SER A 240 -16.93 2.25 10.44
CA SER A 240 -18.40 2.19 10.39
C SER A 240 -18.93 1.95 8.96
N ARG A 241 -20.27 1.74 8.83
CA ARG A 241 -20.95 1.47 7.54
C ARG A 241 -21.02 2.67 6.57
N GLY A 242 -20.21 3.71 6.77
CA GLY A 242 -20.27 4.93 5.96
C GLY A 242 -21.53 5.76 6.15
N ILE A 243 -21.77 6.72 5.25
CA ILE A 243 -23.01 7.51 5.22
C ILE A 243 -24.06 6.85 4.32
N THR A 244 -25.34 7.21 4.49
CA THR A 244 -26.41 6.74 3.60
C THR A 244 -26.57 7.63 2.37
N GLU A 245 -27.06 7.06 1.25
CA GLU A 245 -27.38 7.82 0.03
C GLU A 245 -28.35 8.98 0.31
N GLN A 246 -29.33 8.78 1.18
CA GLN A 246 -30.29 9.82 1.57
C GLN A 246 -29.62 11.01 2.27
N VAL A 247 -28.64 10.74 3.13
CA VAL A 247 -27.87 11.78 3.82
C VAL A 247 -27.01 12.53 2.82
N LEU A 248 -26.33 11.83 1.91
CA LEU A 248 -25.54 12.46 0.85
C LEU A 248 -26.41 13.33 -0.07
N GLU A 249 -27.52 12.81 -0.57
CA GLU A 249 -28.50 13.54 -1.39
C GLU A 249 -28.94 14.84 -0.70
N ARG A 250 -29.22 14.79 0.61
CA ARG A 250 -29.58 15.99 1.38
C ARG A 250 -28.42 16.96 1.54
N MET A 251 -27.19 16.48 1.81
CA MET A 251 -26.00 17.35 1.86
C MET A 251 -25.79 18.10 0.54
N LEU A 252 -25.86 17.41 -0.60
CA LEU A 252 -25.66 18.00 -1.92
C LEU A 252 -26.81 18.94 -2.33
N LYS A 253 -28.03 18.69 -1.84
CA LYS A 253 -29.15 19.64 -1.95
C LYS A 253 -28.89 20.94 -1.18
N GLU A 254 -28.38 20.85 0.03
CA GLU A 254 -28.26 22.00 0.94
C GLU A 254 -26.99 22.83 0.74
N LEU A 255 -25.91 22.22 0.24
CA LEU A 255 -24.55 22.78 0.22
C LEU A 255 -24.10 23.18 -1.20
N LYS A 256 -24.66 24.28 -1.71
CA LYS A 256 -24.47 24.69 -3.13
C LYS A 256 -23.10 25.28 -3.49
N LYS A 257 -22.23 25.56 -2.51
CA LYS A 257 -20.89 26.13 -2.75
C LYS A 257 -19.77 25.09 -2.83
N LEU A 258 -20.13 23.80 -2.73
CA LEU A 258 -19.18 22.70 -2.80
C LEU A 258 -18.41 22.68 -4.13
N ARG A 259 -17.09 22.55 -4.02
CA ARG A 259 -16.10 22.35 -5.08
C ARG A 259 -15.49 20.95 -4.98
N VAL A 260 -15.29 20.46 -3.76
CA VAL A 260 -14.74 19.14 -3.48
C VAL A 260 -15.74 18.36 -2.64
N VAL A 261 -16.11 17.18 -3.14
CA VAL A 261 -16.86 16.17 -2.40
C VAL A 261 -16.10 14.87 -2.47
N GLN A 262 -15.60 14.42 -1.33
CA GLN A 262 -15.08 13.07 -1.15
C GLN A 262 -15.89 12.40 -0.05
N THR A 263 -16.47 11.25 -0.34
CA THR A 263 -17.32 10.56 0.64
C THR A 263 -17.09 9.07 0.64
N TYR A 264 -17.41 8.43 1.75
CA TYR A 264 -17.38 6.99 1.91
C TYR A 264 -18.81 6.43 2.01
N LEU A 265 -19.17 5.56 1.07
CA LEU A 265 -20.44 4.83 0.99
C LEU A 265 -20.13 3.32 1.02
N ASP A 266 -20.56 2.62 2.06
CA ASP A 266 -20.38 1.17 2.16
C ASP A 266 -21.63 0.43 1.65
N GLN A 267 -21.86 0.52 0.34
CA GLN A 267 -22.98 -0.14 -0.34
C GLN A 267 -22.51 -0.89 -1.58
N ASP A 268 -23.19 -1.99 -1.89
CA ASP A 268 -22.92 -2.81 -3.07
C ASP A 268 -23.17 -2.03 -4.37
N ARG A 269 -24.26 -1.26 -4.40
CA ARG A 269 -24.60 -0.38 -5.51
C ARG A 269 -24.60 1.05 -5.01
N VAL A 270 -23.77 1.88 -5.64
CA VAL A 270 -23.69 3.31 -5.40
C VAL A 270 -24.43 4.05 -6.49
N ILE A 271 -25.47 4.78 -6.11
CA ILE A 271 -26.13 5.73 -6.98
C ILE A 271 -25.64 7.11 -6.62
N VAL A 272 -24.96 7.78 -7.54
CA VAL A 272 -24.62 9.19 -7.35
C VAL A 272 -25.92 10.01 -7.37
N PRO A 273 -26.20 10.80 -6.32
CA PRO A 273 -27.36 11.70 -6.25
C PRO A 273 -27.55 12.60 -7.48
N GLU A 274 -28.79 12.72 -7.99
CA GLU A 274 -29.12 13.72 -9.05
C GLU A 274 -28.88 15.16 -8.57
N SER A 275 -28.99 15.39 -7.25
CA SER A 275 -28.64 16.69 -6.64
C SER A 275 -27.19 17.11 -6.84
N ALA A 276 -26.27 16.17 -7.11
CA ALA A 276 -24.88 16.46 -7.48
C ALA A 276 -24.82 17.35 -8.72
N CYS A 277 -25.67 17.09 -9.73
CA CYS A 277 -25.75 17.86 -10.98
C CYS A 277 -26.16 19.33 -10.76
N GLY A 278 -26.76 19.65 -9.61
CA GLY A 278 -27.08 21.02 -9.20
C GLY A 278 -25.90 21.80 -8.60
N LEU A 279 -24.77 21.15 -8.33
CA LEU A 279 -23.57 21.78 -7.77
C LEU A 279 -22.72 22.42 -8.86
N LYS A 280 -23.09 23.64 -9.27
CA LYS A 280 -22.43 24.38 -10.35
C LYS A 280 -20.95 24.64 -10.12
N HIS A 281 -20.46 24.60 -8.88
CA HIS A 281 -19.06 24.84 -8.55
C HIS A 281 -18.24 23.57 -8.36
N LEU A 282 -18.85 22.38 -8.46
CA LEU A 282 -18.19 21.11 -8.21
C LEU A 282 -17.06 20.88 -9.21
N ARG A 283 -15.87 20.55 -8.70
CA ARG A 283 -14.64 20.29 -9.45
C ARG A 283 -14.03 18.94 -9.13
N PHE A 284 -14.31 18.37 -7.97
CA PHE A 284 -13.78 17.08 -7.54
C PHE A 284 -14.91 16.27 -6.91
N LEU A 285 -15.16 15.10 -7.46
CA LEU A 285 -16.09 14.11 -6.91
C LEU A 285 -15.36 12.78 -6.74
N SER A 286 -15.28 12.30 -5.50
CA SER A 286 -14.72 10.99 -5.17
C SER A 286 -15.69 10.24 -4.27
N ILE A 287 -15.99 9.00 -4.63
CA ILE A 287 -16.79 8.10 -3.80
C ILE A 287 -15.98 6.84 -3.53
N LEU A 288 -15.70 6.62 -2.25
CA LEU A 288 -14.98 5.49 -1.69
C LEU A 288 -15.99 4.48 -1.13
N GLY A 289 -15.63 3.19 -1.13
CA GLY A 289 -16.41 2.14 -0.48
C GLY A 289 -15.63 0.83 -0.49
N SER A 290 -15.90 -0.07 0.46
CA SER A 290 -15.19 -1.36 0.56
C SER A 290 -15.72 -2.42 -0.38
N HIS A 291 -17.00 -2.30 -0.76
CA HIS A 291 -17.76 -3.34 -1.46
C HIS A 291 -18.52 -2.81 -2.67
N ILE A 292 -18.07 -1.71 -3.29
CA ILE A 292 -18.78 -1.15 -4.44
C ILE A 292 -18.68 -2.12 -5.62
N ARG A 293 -19.81 -2.72 -5.96
CA ARG A 293 -20.05 -3.59 -7.13
C ARG A 293 -20.93 -2.96 -8.19
N GLN A 294 -21.40 -1.74 -8.04
CA GLN A 294 -21.98 -0.99 -9.16
C GLN A 294 -21.93 0.51 -8.88
N VAL A 295 -21.62 1.32 -9.89
CA VAL A 295 -21.76 2.78 -9.83
C VAL A 295 -22.74 3.21 -10.91
N LYS A 296 -23.78 3.95 -10.51
CA LYS A 296 -24.70 4.61 -11.43
C LYS A 296 -24.50 6.12 -11.35
N LEU A 297 -24.04 6.70 -12.45
CA LEU A 297 -23.99 8.15 -12.60
C LEU A 297 -25.41 8.71 -12.86
N PRO A 298 -25.69 9.95 -12.44
CA PRO A 298 -26.97 10.61 -12.69
C PRO A 298 -27.16 10.90 -14.19
N THR A 299 -28.42 11.02 -14.61
CA THR A 299 -28.79 11.23 -16.02
C THR A 299 -28.27 12.56 -16.58
N GLU A 300 -28.23 13.60 -15.74
CA GLU A 300 -27.79 14.94 -16.11
C GLU A 300 -26.34 15.25 -15.72
N PHE A 301 -25.50 14.23 -15.49
CA PHE A 301 -24.13 14.44 -15.00
C PHE A 301 -23.25 15.32 -15.91
N GLY A 302 -23.56 15.37 -17.20
CA GLY A 302 -22.93 16.28 -18.15
C GLY A 302 -23.09 17.78 -17.80
N LYS A 303 -24.05 18.15 -16.95
CA LYS A 303 -24.22 19.54 -16.45
C LYS A 303 -23.09 19.99 -15.51
N LEU A 304 -22.19 19.10 -15.09
CA LEU A 304 -21.04 19.42 -14.25
C LEU A 304 -19.85 19.97 -15.08
N TYR A 305 -20.06 21.09 -15.77
CA TYR A 305 -19.09 21.69 -16.71
C TYR A 305 -17.77 22.14 -16.06
N HIS A 306 -17.73 22.29 -14.73
CA HIS A 306 -16.51 22.63 -13.97
C HIS A 306 -15.81 21.41 -13.34
N LEU A 307 -16.36 20.20 -13.52
CA LEU A 307 -15.76 18.99 -12.97
C LEU A 307 -14.38 18.76 -13.59
N GLN A 308 -13.38 18.56 -12.75
CA GLN A 308 -11.99 18.32 -13.12
C GLN A 308 -11.55 16.89 -12.78
N ASN A 309 -12.02 16.35 -11.66
CA ASN A 309 -11.62 15.03 -11.17
C ASN A 309 -12.84 14.20 -10.79
N LEU A 310 -12.87 12.96 -11.26
CA LEU A 310 -13.87 11.95 -10.94
C LEU A 310 -13.16 10.66 -10.49
N GLU A 311 -13.37 10.25 -9.24
CA GLU A 311 -12.64 9.12 -8.64
C GLU A 311 -13.54 8.08 -7.97
N PHE A 312 -13.23 6.80 -8.20
CA PHE A 312 -13.84 5.61 -7.58
C PHE A 312 -12.74 4.59 -7.22
N PRO A 313 -12.02 4.77 -6.10
CA PRO A 313 -10.71 4.12 -5.89
C PRO A 313 -10.72 2.64 -5.48
N LEU A 314 -11.83 2.09 -4.98
CA LEU A 314 -11.86 0.79 -4.28
C LEU A 314 -13.07 -0.07 -4.69
N SER A 315 -13.05 -0.64 -5.89
CA SER A 315 -14.11 -1.54 -6.39
C SER A 315 -13.52 -2.88 -6.82
N TYR A 316 -13.46 -3.85 -5.91
CA TYR A 316 -12.68 -5.09 -6.10
C TYR A 316 -13.33 -6.15 -7.01
N TYR A 317 -14.58 -5.97 -7.42
CA TYR A 317 -15.30 -6.95 -8.23
C TYR A 317 -16.33 -6.23 -9.10
N LEU A 318 -16.13 -6.12 -10.41
CA LEU A 318 -17.14 -5.44 -11.22
C LEU A 318 -17.04 -5.56 -12.74
N ASP A 319 -18.19 -5.88 -13.35
CA ASP A 319 -18.54 -5.60 -14.74
C ASP A 319 -19.52 -4.41 -14.73
N LEU A 320 -19.07 -3.21 -15.14
CA LEU A 320 -19.93 -2.02 -15.19
C LEU A 320 -20.54 -1.84 -16.56
N ASN A 321 -21.86 -1.67 -16.55
CA ASN A 321 -22.58 -1.06 -17.66
C ASN A 321 -23.21 0.25 -17.19
N CYS A 322 -22.56 1.38 -17.47
CA CYS A 322 -23.15 2.72 -17.39
C CYS A 322 -24.09 2.93 -18.59
N SER A 323 -25.19 2.16 -18.65
CA SER A 323 -26.05 2.05 -19.83
C SER A 323 -26.84 3.32 -20.19
N ASN A 324 -26.83 4.37 -19.35
CA ASN A 324 -27.64 5.57 -19.55
C ASN A 324 -26.84 6.83 -19.96
N VAL A 325 -25.55 6.71 -20.22
CA VAL A 325 -24.70 7.85 -20.56
C VAL A 325 -24.62 7.98 -22.08
N LYS A 326 -25.61 8.61 -22.73
CA LYS A 326 -25.50 8.99 -24.15
C LYS A 326 -25.14 10.47 -24.22
N ARG A 327 -23.90 10.80 -24.63
CA ARG A 327 -23.37 12.16 -24.94
C ARG A 327 -22.80 13.05 -23.80
N MET A 328 -22.38 12.49 -22.67
CA MET A 328 -21.82 13.31 -21.55
C MET A 328 -20.42 13.91 -21.81
N SER A 329 -19.54 13.27 -22.57
CA SER A 329 -18.15 13.73 -22.75
C SER A 329 -18.05 15.14 -23.32
N SER A 330 -18.90 15.46 -24.31
CA SER A 330 -18.96 16.79 -24.94
C SER A 330 -19.26 17.96 -23.99
N GLN A 331 -19.83 17.68 -22.81
CA GLN A 331 -20.22 18.70 -21.82
C GLN A 331 -19.21 18.81 -20.66
N LEU A 332 -18.43 17.76 -20.39
CA LEU A 332 -17.42 17.70 -19.34
C LEU A 332 -16.06 18.25 -19.83
N ILE A 333 -16.08 19.43 -20.44
CA ILE A 333 -14.94 20.03 -21.15
C ILE A 333 -13.72 20.36 -20.28
N ASN A 334 -13.90 20.42 -18.96
CA ASN A 334 -12.85 20.69 -17.98
C ASN A 334 -12.37 19.44 -17.24
N LEU A 335 -12.88 18.26 -17.60
CA LEU A 335 -12.50 17.00 -16.97
C LEU A 335 -11.05 16.66 -17.34
N ARG A 336 -10.27 16.37 -16.30
CA ARG A 336 -8.82 16.13 -16.38
C ARG A 336 -8.42 14.77 -15.86
N SER A 337 -9.12 14.25 -14.87
CA SER A 337 -8.80 12.95 -14.29
C SER A 337 -10.06 12.11 -14.11
N ILE A 338 -10.01 10.90 -14.65
CA ILE A 338 -10.94 9.82 -14.39
C ILE A 338 -10.13 8.67 -13.78
N SER A 339 -10.32 8.43 -12.48
CA SER A 339 -9.55 7.44 -11.73
C SER A 339 -10.47 6.40 -11.07
N SER A 340 -10.53 5.24 -11.69
CA SER A 340 -11.23 4.03 -11.28
C SER A 340 -10.41 2.83 -11.78
N PRO A 341 -9.37 2.40 -11.05
CA PRO A 341 -8.35 1.48 -11.57
C PRO A 341 -8.87 0.05 -11.83
N TYR A 342 -9.94 -0.35 -11.15
CA TYR A 342 -10.50 -1.68 -11.26
C TYR A 342 -11.71 -1.76 -12.18
N VAL A 343 -12.28 -0.60 -12.55
CA VAL A 343 -13.62 -0.53 -13.10
C VAL A 343 -13.74 0.55 -14.17
N ASP A 344 -14.22 0.14 -15.35
CA ASP A 344 -14.53 1.04 -16.45
C ASP A 344 -15.83 1.80 -16.14
N LEU A 345 -15.76 3.13 -16.08
CA LEU A 345 -16.94 3.96 -15.86
C LEU A 345 -17.85 4.06 -17.10
N GLY A 346 -17.48 3.45 -18.22
CA GLY A 346 -18.29 3.45 -19.44
C GLY A 346 -18.55 4.86 -19.94
N ILE A 347 -17.53 5.72 -19.93
CA ILE A 347 -17.64 7.09 -20.44
C ILE A 347 -17.54 7.02 -21.98
N PRO A 348 -18.62 7.35 -22.72
CA PRO A 348 -18.60 7.31 -24.17
C PRO A 348 -17.82 8.50 -24.74
N TYR A 349 -17.31 8.35 -25.97
CA TYR A 349 -16.71 9.44 -26.75
C TYR A 349 -15.60 10.19 -26.00
N VAL A 350 -14.66 9.45 -25.40
CA VAL A 350 -13.53 10.00 -24.64
C VAL A 350 -12.69 10.96 -25.49
N GLU A 351 -12.71 10.83 -26.83
CA GLU A 351 -12.01 11.74 -27.74
C GLU A 351 -12.42 13.22 -27.59
N ASP A 352 -13.64 13.49 -27.11
CA ASP A 352 -14.15 14.86 -26.90
C ASP A 352 -13.55 15.53 -25.64
N LEU A 353 -12.96 14.75 -24.73
CA LEU A 353 -12.37 15.23 -23.48
C LEU A 353 -10.95 15.77 -23.72
N LYS A 354 -10.86 16.95 -24.33
CA LYS A 354 -9.58 17.53 -24.79
C LYS A 354 -8.57 17.87 -23.69
N GLN A 355 -9.04 18.10 -22.47
CA GLN A 355 -8.19 18.45 -21.33
C GLN A 355 -7.75 17.23 -20.51
N LEU A 356 -8.19 16.02 -20.87
CA LEU A 356 -7.95 14.82 -20.09
C LEU A 356 -6.44 14.54 -19.96
N GLN A 357 -6.00 14.35 -18.71
CA GLN A 357 -4.64 14.04 -18.33
C GLN A 357 -4.53 12.64 -17.73
N GLU A 358 -5.57 12.13 -17.07
CA GLU A 358 -5.54 10.79 -16.46
C GLU A 358 -6.82 10.04 -16.82
N LEU A 359 -6.65 8.80 -17.29
CA LEU A 359 -7.70 7.84 -17.56
C LEU A 359 -7.20 6.47 -17.10
N SER A 360 -7.62 6.04 -15.91
CA SER A 360 -7.08 4.82 -15.31
C SER A 360 -7.53 3.54 -16.03
N HIS A 361 -8.73 3.52 -16.60
CA HIS A 361 -9.32 2.34 -17.24
C HIS A 361 -10.22 2.75 -18.41
N PHE A 362 -10.00 2.11 -19.56
CA PHE A 362 -10.82 2.19 -20.77
C PHE A 362 -11.20 0.77 -21.21
N LYS A 363 -12.49 0.43 -21.23
CA LYS A 363 -12.97 -0.86 -21.75
C LYS A 363 -13.41 -0.72 -23.21
N VAL A 364 -12.75 -1.46 -24.10
CA VAL A 364 -13.10 -1.53 -25.51
C VAL A 364 -14.39 -2.31 -25.69
N ARG A 365 -15.28 -1.81 -26.54
CA ARG A 365 -16.55 -2.45 -26.91
C ARG A 365 -16.82 -2.26 -28.41
N LYS A 366 -17.81 -2.96 -28.96
CA LYS A 366 -18.15 -2.89 -30.40
C LYS A 366 -18.80 -1.56 -30.79
N GLU A 367 -19.46 -0.89 -29.85
CA GLU A 367 -20.12 0.39 -30.06
C GLU A 367 -19.10 1.50 -30.34
N GLU A 368 -19.41 2.38 -31.30
CA GLU A 368 -18.53 3.45 -31.77
C GLU A 368 -17.92 4.33 -30.65
N ALA A 369 -18.72 4.54 -29.61
CA ALA A 369 -18.37 5.38 -28.47
C ALA A 369 -17.26 4.82 -27.57
N TYR A 370 -16.92 3.52 -27.71
CA TYR A 370 -15.95 2.81 -26.87
C TYR A 370 -14.86 2.10 -27.67
N ARG A 371 -14.74 2.38 -28.98
CA ARG A 371 -13.67 1.81 -29.82
C ARG A 371 -12.32 2.45 -29.50
N LEU A 372 -11.22 1.77 -29.86
CA LEU A 372 -9.86 2.26 -29.59
C LEU A 372 -9.55 3.64 -30.20
N LYS A 373 -10.16 4.00 -31.34
CA LYS A 373 -10.05 5.35 -31.91
C LYS A 373 -10.38 6.49 -30.95
N GLN A 374 -11.14 6.22 -29.90
CA GLN A 374 -11.47 7.20 -28.86
C GLN A 374 -10.22 7.69 -28.11
N LEU A 375 -9.14 6.90 -28.13
CA LEU A 375 -7.84 7.25 -27.54
C LEU A 375 -6.87 7.93 -28.52
N MET A 376 -7.21 8.00 -29.81
CA MET A 376 -6.31 8.42 -30.89
C MET A 376 -5.71 9.82 -30.67
N LYS A 377 -6.51 10.76 -30.14
CA LYS A 377 -6.14 12.16 -29.90
C LYS A 377 -5.74 12.45 -28.45
N GLN A 378 -5.77 11.45 -27.58
CA GLN A 378 -5.55 11.59 -26.14
C GLN A 378 -4.06 11.50 -25.77
N ASN A 379 -3.24 12.34 -26.40
CA ASN A 379 -1.77 12.28 -26.26
C ASN A 379 -1.24 12.91 -24.97
N ASN A 380 -2.10 13.64 -24.25
CA ASN A 380 -1.77 14.25 -22.96
C ASN A 380 -1.94 13.30 -21.76
N LEU A 381 -2.41 12.07 -22.00
CA LEU A 381 -2.59 11.09 -20.93
C LEU A 381 -1.25 10.78 -20.26
N ARG A 382 -1.28 10.76 -18.93
CA ARG A 382 -0.15 10.53 -18.05
C ARG A 382 -0.47 9.51 -16.97
N GLY A 383 0.57 8.95 -16.36
CA GLY A 383 0.43 7.98 -15.29
C GLY A 383 0.02 6.61 -15.81
N SER A 384 -1.08 6.06 -15.31
CA SER A 384 -1.52 4.68 -15.58
C SER A 384 -2.75 4.62 -16.48
N LEU A 385 -2.72 3.74 -17.49
CA LEU A 385 -3.85 3.42 -18.35
C LEU A 385 -4.03 1.90 -18.45
N LYS A 386 -5.19 1.40 -18.05
CA LYS A 386 -5.64 0.02 -18.32
C LYS A 386 -6.58 0.02 -19.52
N ILE A 387 -6.31 -0.82 -20.51
CA ILE A 387 -7.18 -1.08 -21.65
C ILE A 387 -7.67 -2.52 -21.54
N SER A 388 -8.97 -2.72 -21.34
CA SER A 388 -9.57 -4.06 -21.27
C SER A 388 -10.56 -4.30 -22.41
N GLY A 389 -11.03 -5.53 -22.58
CA GLY A 389 -12.02 -5.86 -23.60
C GLY A 389 -11.42 -5.97 -25.01
N LEU A 390 -10.12 -6.25 -25.08
CA LEU A 390 -9.35 -6.28 -26.33
C LEU A 390 -9.80 -7.39 -27.28
N GLU A 391 -10.56 -8.39 -26.82
CA GLU A 391 -11.25 -9.37 -27.67
C GLU A 391 -12.31 -8.75 -28.60
N SER A 392 -12.72 -7.50 -28.36
CA SER A 392 -13.66 -6.77 -29.22
C SER A 392 -13.00 -6.06 -30.41
N VAL A 393 -11.66 -6.08 -30.51
CA VAL A 393 -10.92 -5.43 -31.60
C VAL A 393 -10.86 -6.36 -32.81
N GLU A 394 -11.12 -5.83 -34.00
CA GLU A 394 -11.34 -6.64 -35.21
C GLU A 394 -10.11 -6.75 -36.13
N SER A 395 -9.10 -5.88 -35.99
CA SER A 395 -7.89 -5.90 -36.81
C SER A 395 -6.72 -5.13 -36.20
N LYS A 396 -5.52 -5.29 -36.77
CA LYS A 396 -4.32 -4.50 -36.44
C LYS A 396 -4.52 -3.00 -36.67
N GLU A 397 -5.19 -2.61 -37.75
CA GLU A 397 -5.45 -1.20 -38.09
C GLU A 397 -6.31 -0.53 -37.00
N LYS A 398 -7.30 -1.26 -36.47
CA LYS A 398 -8.12 -0.81 -35.35
C LYS A 398 -7.34 -0.70 -34.04
N ALA A 399 -6.35 -1.57 -33.83
CA ALA A 399 -5.43 -1.45 -32.71
C ALA A 399 -4.55 -0.19 -32.83
N LEU A 400 -4.02 0.10 -34.03
CA LEU A 400 -3.20 1.28 -34.30
C LEU A 400 -3.93 2.61 -34.06
N GLU A 401 -5.26 2.64 -34.22
CA GLU A 401 -6.08 3.82 -33.88
C GLU A 401 -5.95 4.24 -32.41
N ALA A 402 -5.51 3.36 -31.50
CA ALA A 402 -5.23 3.71 -30.12
C ALA A 402 -4.07 4.71 -29.97
N ASN A 403 -3.15 4.75 -30.95
CA ASN A 403 -2.00 5.66 -31.00
C ASN A 403 -1.24 5.76 -29.66
N LEU A 404 -0.81 4.61 -29.11
CA LEU A 404 -0.20 4.52 -27.79
C LEU A 404 1.23 5.09 -27.75
N THR A 405 1.97 5.00 -28.85
CA THR A 405 3.34 5.53 -28.98
C THR A 405 3.43 7.04 -28.75
N GLU A 406 2.41 7.80 -29.15
CA GLU A 406 2.35 9.27 -28.94
C GLU A 406 1.99 9.68 -27.50
N LYS A 407 1.65 8.73 -26.62
CA LYS A 407 1.30 9.00 -25.21
C LYS A 407 2.55 9.07 -24.32
N LYS A 408 3.43 10.02 -24.62
CA LYS A 408 4.79 10.16 -24.05
C LYS A 408 4.85 10.37 -22.53
N CYS A 409 3.74 10.76 -21.90
CA CYS A 409 3.66 10.97 -20.46
C CYS A 409 3.13 9.73 -19.69
N LEU A 410 2.80 8.64 -20.39
CA LEU A 410 2.29 7.42 -19.79
C LEU A 410 3.44 6.60 -19.19
N THR A 411 3.30 6.24 -17.91
CA THR A 411 4.32 5.48 -17.16
C THR A 411 3.93 4.01 -16.96
N THR A 412 2.62 3.73 -16.92
CA THR A 412 2.07 2.39 -16.69
C THR A 412 0.98 2.06 -17.71
N LEU A 413 1.07 0.88 -18.33
CA LEU A 413 0.12 0.38 -19.32
C LEU A 413 -0.29 -1.04 -18.94
N SER A 414 -1.59 -1.30 -18.88
CA SER A 414 -2.14 -2.64 -18.70
C SER A 414 -3.04 -2.99 -19.88
N LEU A 415 -2.77 -4.10 -20.56
CA LEU A 415 -3.56 -4.61 -21.69
C LEU A 415 -4.24 -5.92 -21.28
N GLU A 416 -5.57 -5.97 -21.39
CA GLU A 416 -6.37 -7.06 -20.82
C GLU A 416 -7.43 -7.59 -21.80
N TRP A 417 -7.40 -8.90 -22.02
CA TRP A 417 -8.45 -9.65 -22.70
C TRP A 417 -9.41 -10.28 -21.69
N HIS A 418 -10.59 -10.71 -22.13
CA HIS A 418 -11.55 -11.36 -21.26
C HIS A 418 -11.10 -12.76 -20.80
N ALA A 419 -11.06 -13.00 -19.47
CA ALA A 419 -10.56 -14.25 -18.88
C ALA A 419 -11.27 -15.52 -19.38
N TYR A 420 -12.60 -15.47 -19.58
CA TYR A 420 -13.37 -16.62 -20.07
C TYR A 420 -13.22 -16.87 -21.59
N HIS A 421 -12.49 -16.03 -22.32
CA HIS A 421 -12.31 -16.20 -23.76
C HIS A 421 -11.45 -17.44 -24.09
N ALA A 422 -10.60 -17.89 -23.16
CA ALA A 422 -9.76 -19.08 -23.32
C ALA A 422 -10.55 -20.39 -23.54
N SER A 423 -11.78 -20.52 -23.03
CA SER A 423 -12.60 -21.72 -23.21
C SER A 423 -13.35 -21.77 -24.55
N TYR A 424 -13.48 -20.64 -25.26
CA TYR A 424 -14.31 -20.52 -26.47
C TYR A 424 -13.51 -20.31 -27.76
N VAL A 425 -12.28 -19.78 -27.68
CA VAL A 425 -11.42 -19.65 -28.86
C VAL A 425 -10.79 -20.99 -29.22
N LYS A 426 -11.25 -21.57 -30.32
CA LYS A 426 -10.73 -22.84 -30.86
C LYS A 426 -10.09 -22.71 -32.23
N ALA A 427 -10.26 -21.57 -32.92
CA ALA A 427 -9.74 -21.39 -34.27
C ALA A 427 -8.37 -20.67 -34.25
N ASP A 428 -7.39 -21.21 -34.98
CA ASP A 428 -6.05 -20.60 -35.10
C ASP A 428 -6.09 -19.15 -35.61
N LYS A 429 -7.09 -18.81 -36.43
CA LYS A 429 -7.30 -17.44 -36.95
C LYS A 429 -7.51 -16.41 -35.83
N ASP A 430 -8.26 -16.76 -34.80
CA ASP A 430 -8.55 -15.86 -33.69
C ASP A 430 -7.32 -15.65 -32.79
N LEU A 431 -6.46 -16.67 -32.68
CA LEU A 431 -5.19 -16.57 -31.95
C LEU A 431 -4.22 -15.65 -32.69
N GLN A 432 -4.14 -15.79 -34.02
CA GLN A 432 -3.31 -14.93 -34.87
C GLN A 432 -3.79 -13.47 -34.83
N LEU A 433 -5.11 -13.24 -34.86
CA LEU A 433 -5.69 -11.91 -34.72
C LEU A 433 -5.26 -11.24 -33.40
N GLN A 434 -5.18 -11.97 -32.29
CA GLN A 434 -4.69 -11.40 -31.03
C GLN A 434 -3.22 -10.97 -31.11
N VAL A 435 -2.37 -11.73 -31.80
CA VAL A 435 -0.97 -11.34 -32.05
C VAL A 435 -0.94 -10.02 -32.83
N GLU A 436 -1.73 -9.91 -33.89
CA GLU A 436 -1.84 -8.71 -34.71
C GLU A 436 -2.37 -7.48 -33.94
N ILE A 437 -3.38 -7.68 -33.08
CA ILE A 437 -3.93 -6.63 -32.21
C ILE A 437 -2.86 -6.16 -31.23
N LEU A 438 -2.19 -7.08 -30.53
CA LEU A 438 -1.15 -6.75 -29.57
C LEU A 438 0.04 -6.05 -30.27
N ASP A 439 0.36 -6.45 -31.50
CA ASP A 439 1.37 -5.79 -32.33
C ASP A 439 1.01 -4.35 -32.70
N GLY A 440 -0.28 -4.08 -32.99
CA GLY A 440 -0.78 -2.72 -33.23
C GLY A 440 -0.84 -1.84 -31.98
N LEU A 441 -0.82 -2.42 -30.78
CA LEU A 441 -0.82 -1.71 -29.48
C LEU A 441 0.60 -1.41 -28.98
N GLN A 442 1.46 -0.87 -29.84
CA GLN A 442 2.85 -0.55 -29.51
C GLN A 442 2.93 0.46 -28.35
N PRO A 443 3.56 0.13 -27.21
CA PRO A 443 3.63 1.03 -26.07
C PRO A 443 4.58 2.22 -26.29
N PRO A 444 4.44 3.32 -25.51
CA PRO A 444 5.36 4.46 -25.59
C PRO A 444 6.74 4.13 -25.01
N GLU A 445 7.79 4.78 -25.52
CA GLU A 445 9.19 4.53 -25.14
C GLU A 445 9.49 4.83 -23.66
N GLN A 446 8.78 5.79 -23.05
CA GLN A 446 8.97 6.21 -21.66
C GLN A 446 8.28 5.29 -20.65
N LEU A 447 7.60 4.24 -21.12
CA LEU A 447 6.83 3.35 -20.26
C LEU A 447 7.74 2.59 -19.28
N THR A 448 7.39 2.64 -17.99
CA THR A 448 8.14 1.99 -16.91
C THR A 448 7.49 0.69 -16.43
N CYS A 449 6.18 0.53 -16.61
CA CYS A 449 5.44 -0.65 -16.16
C CYS A 449 4.49 -1.13 -17.27
N LEU A 450 4.58 -2.42 -17.62
CA LEU A 450 3.74 -3.06 -18.63
C LEU A 450 3.13 -4.34 -18.06
N ASN A 451 1.81 -4.42 -18.08
CA ASN A 451 1.06 -5.61 -17.68
C ASN A 451 0.26 -6.13 -18.87
N ILE A 452 0.37 -7.42 -19.17
CA ILE A 452 -0.43 -8.09 -20.21
C ILE A 452 -1.16 -9.26 -19.56
N CYS A 453 -2.49 -9.23 -19.64
CA CYS A 453 -3.38 -10.16 -18.97
C CYS A 453 -4.29 -10.90 -19.97
N HIS A 454 -4.44 -12.21 -19.78
CA HIS A 454 -5.36 -13.09 -20.53
C HIS A 454 -5.13 -13.14 -22.06
N TYR A 455 -3.92 -12.82 -22.52
CA TYR A 455 -3.55 -12.87 -23.93
C TYR A 455 -3.48 -14.31 -24.45
N LEU A 456 -4.15 -14.59 -25.58
CA LEU A 456 -4.26 -15.94 -26.15
C LEU A 456 -3.36 -16.17 -27.37
N GLY A 457 -2.59 -15.18 -27.84
CA GLY A 457 -1.65 -15.39 -28.94
C GLY A 457 -0.50 -16.32 -28.54
N ARG A 458 0.04 -17.07 -29.52
CA ARG A 458 1.13 -18.04 -29.27
C ARG A 458 2.51 -17.39 -29.17
N THR A 459 2.67 -16.25 -29.82
CA THR A 459 3.94 -15.53 -29.96
C THR A 459 3.84 -14.14 -29.35
N THR A 460 5.00 -13.54 -29.08
CA THR A 460 5.10 -12.14 -28.68
C THR A 460 5.00 -11.20 -29.88
N PRO A 461 4.47 -9.98 -29.71
CA PRO A 461 4.44 -8.94 -30.75
C PRO A 461 5.85 -8.53 -31.20
N SER A 462 5.94 -7.93 -32.39
CA SER A 462 7.21 -7.54 -33.02
C SER A 462 7.93 -6.42 -32.27
N TRP A 463 7.21 -5.53 -31.57
CA TRP A 463 7.82 -4.48 -30.74
C TRP A 463 8.42 -5.02 -29.42
N LEU A 464 8.18 -6.28 -29.06
CA LEU A 464 8.95 -7.03 -28.06
C LEU A 464 10.18 -7.73 -28.68
N SER A 465 10.66 -7.27 -29.85
CA SER A 465 11.87 -7.75 -30.52
C SER A 465 12.81 -6.60 -30.88
N ARG A 466 14.10 -6.91 -31.14
CA ARG A 466 15.16 -5.88 -31.28
C ARG A 466 15.01 -5.01 -32.53
N GLU A 467 14.19 -5.39 -33.50
CA GLU A 467 14.19 -4.80 -34.84
C GLU A 467 13.39 -3.49 -34.95
N HIS A 468 12.56 -3.14 -33.97
CA HIS A 468 11.56 -2.06 -34.12
C HIS A 468 11.47 -1.02 -32.98
N GLY A 469 12.56 -0.78 -32.24
CA GLY A 469 12.63 0.37 -31.31
C GLY A 469 11.67 0.29 -30.11
N GLY A 470 11.64 -0.86 -29.44
CA GLY A 470 10.74 -1.14 -28.32
C GLY A 470 11.04 -0.38 -27.01
N VAL A 471 10.12 -0.52 -26.05
CA VAL A 471 10.08 0.10 -24.72
C VAL A 471 11.39 -0.09 -23.93
N SER A 472 12.31 0.87 -24.01
CA SER A 472 13.65 0.72 -23.42
C SER A 472 13.69 0.97 -21.90
N ASN A 473 12.82 1.85 -21.39
CA ASN A 473 12.81 2.26 -19.98
C ASN A 473 11.97 1.35 -19.06
N LEU A 474 11.63 0.15 -19.52
CA LEU A 474 10.73 -0.75 -18.81
C LEU A 474 11.40 -1.27 -17.53
N GLN A 475 10.81 -0.98 -16.37
CA GLN A 475 11.28 -1.39 -15.05
C GLN A 475 10.48 -2.55 -14.47
N PHE A 476 9.21 -2.69 -14.85
CA PHE A 476 8.33 -3.78 -14.42
C PHE A 476 7.55 -4.36 -15.60
N LEU A 477 7.70 -5.67 -15.81
CA LEU A 477 6.91 -6.46 -16.77
C LEU A 477 6.12 -7.54 -16.02
N GLU A 478 4.81 -7.57 -16.23
CA GLU A 478 3.93 -8.65 -15.78
C GLU A 478 3.21 -9.30 -16.97
N LEU A 479 3.33 -10.62 -17.07
CA LEU A 479 2.53 -11.45 -17.96
C LEU A 479 1.67 -12.38 -17.09
N ARG A 480 0.35 -12.25 -17.20
CA ARG A 480 -0.61 -12.98 -16.38
C ARG A 480 -1.63 -13.71 -17.23
N GLU A 481 -1.79 -15.00 -17.00
CA GLU A 481 -2.81 -15.83 -17.65
C GLU A 481 -2.70 -15.81 -19.19
N CYS A 482 -1.49 -15.70 -19.74
CA CYS A 482 -1.28 -15.79 -21.19
C CYS A 482 -1.19 -17.27 -21.61
N TYR A 483 -2.34 -17.92 -21.75
CA TYR A 483 -2.47 -19.38 -21.79
C TYR A 483 -1.70 -20.08 -22.92
N ASN A 484 -1.60 -19.46 -24.09
CA ASN A 484 -1.00 -20.08 -25.28
C ASN A 484 0.43 -19.61 -25.56
N LEU A 485 0.99 -18.72 -24.75
CA LEU A 485 2.33 -18.18 -24.97
C LEU A 485 3.38 -19.27 -24.76
N GLU A 486 4.12 -19.61 -25.81
CA GLU A 486 5.07 -20.74 -25.80
C GLU A 486 6.50 -20.31 -25.47
N THR A 487 6.88 -19.11 -25.93
CA THR A 487 8.23 -18.56 -25.79
C THR A 487 8.19 -17.08 -25.42
N LEU A 488 9.26 -16.64 -24.76
CA LEU A 488 9.52 -15.23 -24.49
C LEU A 488 10.75 -14.78 -25.30
N PRO A 489 10.79 -13.50 -25.73
CA PRO A 489 11.96 -12.95 -26.39
C PRO A 489 13.12 -12.81 -25.39
N GLU A 490 14.31 -12.47 -25.89
CA GLU A 490 15.52 -12.23 -25.09
C GLU A 490 15.39 -10.98 -24.20
N ILE A 491 14.69 -11.11 -23.07
CA ILE A 491 14.37 -10.03 -22.10
C ILE A 491 15.62 -9.25 -21.71
N ALA A 492 16.74 -9.93 -21.42
CA ALA A 492 18.01 -9.28 -21.06
C ALA A 492 18.52 -8.27 -22.09
N LYS A 493 18.29 -8.52 -23.40
CA LYS A 493 18.74 -7.64 -24.47
C LYS A 493 17.77 -6.49 -24.75
N LEU A 494 16.50 -6.66 -24.39
CA LEU A 494 15.43 -5.72 -24.70
C LEU A 494 15.19 -4.73 -23.56
N PHE A 495 15.24 -5.21 -22.32
CA PHE A 495 14.85 -4.44 -21.14
C PHE A 495 16.01 -4.39 -20.14
N THR A 496 17.01 -3.56 -20.45
CA THR A 496 18.22 -3.44 -19.62
C THR A 496 17.94 -2.84 -18.25
N ASP A 497 16.92 -1.99 -18.14
CA ASP A 497 16.50 -1.32 -16.90
C ASP A 497 15.44 -2.10 -16.11
N LEU A 498 15.11 -3.33 -16.52
CA LEU A 498 14.08 -4.14 -15.88
C LEU A 498 14.50 -4.52 -14.46
N ARG A 499 13.68 -4.13 -13.48
CA ARG A 499 13.88 -4.41 -12.06
C ARG A 499 12.97 -5.51 -11.55
N LYS A 500 11.80 -5.69 -12.16
CA LYS A 500 10.79 -6.66 -11.75
C LYS A 500 10.21 -7.41 -12.93
N LEU A 501 10.17 -8.73 -12.82
CA LEU A 501 9.53 -9.61 -13.80
C LEU A 501 8.55 -10.54 -13.07
N ARG A 502 7.29 -10.50 -13.48
CA ARG A 502 6.24 -11.40 -12.97
C ARG A 502 5.66 -12.22 -14.11
N LEU A 503 5.72 -13.55 -13.96
CA LEU A 503 5.18 -14.53 -14.90
C LEU A 503 4.17 -15.39 -14.15
N ASN A 504 2.88 -15.15 -14.38
CA ASN A 504 1.81 -15.82 -13.64
C ASN A 504 0.87 -16.56 -14.58
N VAL A 505 0.65 -17.85 -14.35
CA VAL A 505 -0.21 -18.75 -15.14
C VAL A 505 0.12 -18.69 -16.64
N LEU A 506 1.32 -19.14 -17.00
CA LEU A 506 1.76 -19.33 -18.40
C LEU A 506 1.96 -20.84 -18.65
N PRO A 507 0.89 -21.63 -18.81
CA PRO A 507 0.96 -23.08 -18.79
C PRO A 507 1.71 -23.69 -19.97
N ASN A 508 1.84 -22.97 -21.09
CA ASN A 508 2.55 -23.41 -22.30
C ASN A 508 3.96 -22.85 -22.44
N LEU A 509 4.38 -21.94 -21.55
CA LEU A 509 5.73 -21.41 -21.58
C LEU A 509 6.71 -22.53 -21.20
N THR A 510 7.67 -22.81 -22.07
CA THR A 510 8.58 -23.95 -21.92
C THR A 510 9.93 -23.59 -21.31
N ARG A 511 10.45 -22.38 -21.58
CA ARG A 511 11.79 -21.96 -21.17
C ARG A 511 11.80 -20.52 -20.67
N LEU A 512 12.69 -20.24 -19.72
CA LEU A 512 12.93 -18.88 -19.24
C LEU A 512 14.00 -18.21 -20.11
N PRO A 513 13.77 -16.99 -20.63
CA PRO A 513 14.78 -16.25 -21.38
C PRO A 513 15.90 -15.76 -20.46
N ARG A 514 17.01 -15.29 -21.05
CA ARG A 514 18.07 -14.64 -20.28
C ARG A 514 17.52 -13.41 -19.56
N LEU A 515 17.89 -13.27 -18.29
CA LEU A 515 17.42 -12.20 -17.41
C LEU A 515 18.39 -11.01 -17.39
N PRO A 516 17.90 -9.77 -17.27
CA PRO A 516 18.76 -8.58 -17.25
C PRO A 516 19.53 -8.46 -15.94
N GLY A 517 20.75 -7.91 -16.02
CA GLY A 517 21.66 -7.79 -14.88
C GLY A 517 21.18 -6.87 -13.74
N MET A 518 20.19 -6.01 -13.98
CA MET A 518 19.60 -5.08 -13.00
C MET A 518 18.33 -5.62 -12.31
N LEU A 519 17.92 -6.86 -12.64
CA LEU A 519 16.69 -7.45 -12.11
C LEU A 519 16.78 -7.68 -10.60
N LYS A 520 15.88 -7.04 -9.84
CA LYS A 520 15.77 -7.15 -8.39
C LYS A 520 14.73 -8.16 -7.93
N SER A 521 13.68 -8.38 -8.72
CA SER A 521 12.56 -9.25 -8.33
C SER A 521 12.13 -10.14 -9.49
N LEU A 522 12.11 -11.45 -9.26
CA LEU A 522 11.59 -12.44 -10.19
C LEU A 522 10.51 -13.26 -9.49
N GLU A 523 9.30 -13.23 -10.02
CA GLU A 523 8.19 -14.04 -9.51
C GLU A 523 7.59 -14.88 -10.66
N ILE A 524 7.57 -16.19 -10.48
CA ILE A 524 7.02 -17.16 -11.43
C ILE A 524 6.00 -18.01 -10.67
N SER A 525 4.77 -18.10 -11.18
CA SER A 525 3.69 -18.85 -10.55
C SER A 525 2.82 -19.53 -11.58
N GLY A 526 2.52 -20.83 -11.42
CA GLY A 526 1.57 -21.54 -12.27
C GLY A 526 2.02 -21.81 -13.71
N CYS A 527 3.32 -21.71 -14.00
CA CYS A 527 3.91 -22.00 -15.30
C CYS A 527 4.33 -23.48 -15.39
N ARG A 528 3.35 -24.37 -15.59
CA ARG A 528 3.53 -25.83 -15.37
C ARG A 528 4.47 -26.55 -16.34
N ARG A 529 4.62 -26.04 -17.58
CA ARG A 529 5.56 -26.59 -18.57
C ARG A 529 6.91 -25.89 -18.57
N LEU A 530 7.08 -24.87 -17.72
CA LEU A 530 8.30 -24.10 -17.69
C LEU A 530 9.40 -24.91 -17.03
N GLU A 531 10.46 -25.15 -17.79
CA GLU A 531 11.72 -25.69 -17.32
C GLU A 531 12.70 -24.54 -17.10
N VAL A 532 13.09 -24.35 -15.84
CA VAL A 532 14.11 -23.41 -15.41
C VAL A 532 15.44 -24.16 -15.40
N THR A 533 16.18 -24.05 -16.50
CA THR A 533 17.46 -24.73 -16.75
C THR A 533 18.58 -23.72 -16.97
N SER A 534 19.83 -24.13 -16.73
CA SER A 534 20.99 -23.29 -17.01
C SER A 534 21.30 -23.28 -18.50
N MET A 535 21.65 -22.12 -19.07
CA MET A 535 22.02 -21.98 -20.48
C MET A 535 23.52 -21.63 -20.57
N ASP A 536 24.29 -22.42 -21.32
CA ASP A 536 25.66 -22.13 -21.73
C ASP A 536 26.66 -21.81 -20.59
N ASP A 537 26.60 -22.54 -19.47
CA ASP A 537 27.45 -22.33 -18.27
C ASP A 537 27.40 -20.91 -17.65
N GLN A 538 26.42 -20.09 -18.04
CA GLN A 538 26.18 -18.76 -17.48
C GLN A 538 25.09 -18.82 -16.40
N ARG A 539 25.23 -17.97 -15.36
CA ARG A 539 24.23 -17.86 -14.30
C ARG A 539 22.91 -17.34 -14.88
N LEU A 540 21.83 -18.08 -14.65
CA LEU A 540 20.48 -17.67 -15.07
C LEU A 540 19.99 -16.46 -14.28
N PHE A 541 20.23 -16.47 -12.95
CA PHE A 541 19.82 -15.41 -12.04
C PHE A 541 20.93 -14.35 -11.86
N PRO A 542 20.60 -13.05 -11.98
CA PRO A 542 21.57 -11.98 -11.79
C PRO A 542 21.92 -11.76 -10.32
N ALA A 543 23.15 -11.30 -10.05
CA ALA A 543 23.62 -11.05 -8.68
C ALA A 543 22.91 -9.89 -7.95
N SER A 544 22.12 -9.09 -8.67
CA SER A 544 21.31 -7.98 -8.16
C SER A 544 19.95 -8.41 -7.60
N LEU A 545 19.60 -9.70 -7.71
CA LEU A 545 18.30 -10.23 -7.33
C LEU A 545 18.08 -10.19 -5.81
N GLU A 546 17.08 -9.45 -5.37
CA GLU A 546 16.66 -9.26 -3.97
C GLU A 546 15.46 -10.15 -3.60
N CYS A 547 14.63 -10.54 -4.59
CA CYS A 547 13.44 -11.37 -4.41
C CYS A 547 13.33 -12.44 -5.52
N LEU A 548 13.19 -13.71 -5.13
CA LEU A 548 12.99 -14.83 -6.04
C LEU A 548 11.86 -15.74 -5.56
N HIS A 549 10.73 -15.72 -6.27
CA HIS A 549 9.58 -16.56 -5.96
C HIS A 549 9.29 -17.48 -7.15
N LEU A 550 9.35 -18.79 -6.93
CA LEU A 550 9.05 -19.82 -7.92
C LEU A 550 7.94 -20.72 -7.39
N THR A 551 6.85 -20.86 -8.16
CA THR A 551 5.69 -21.67 -7.77
C THR A 551 5.15 -22.47 -8.95
N GLY A 552 5.09 -23.79 -8.82
CA GLY A 552 4.46 -24.67 -9.82
C GLY A 552 5.14 -24.68 -11.19
N CYS A 553 6.48 -24.72 -11.20
CA CYS A 553 7.34 -24.88 -12.38
C CYS A 553 8.41 -25.95 -12.12
N THR A 554 9.09 -26.41 -13.17
CA THR A 554 10.20 -27.37 -13.09
C THR A 554 11.51 -26.59 -12.96
N VAL A 555 12.31 -26.89 -11.94
CA VAL A 555 13.63 -26.28 -11.72
C VAL A 555 14.69 -27.38 -11.70
N GLU A 556 15.73 -27.22 -12.52
CA GLU A 556 16.87 -28.15 -12.55
C GLU A 556 17.76 -27.98 -11.31
N ASP A 557 18.28 -29.09 -10.76
CA ASP A 557 19.15 -29.07 -9.58
C ASP A 557 20.39 -28.18 -9.78
N THR A 558 20.94 -28.15 -10.99
CA THR A 558 22.08 -27.29 -11.36
C THR A 558 21.74 -25.81 -11.23
N VAL A 559 20.50 -25.38 -11.48
CA VAL A 559 20.07 -23.99 -11.30
C VAL A 559 20.06 -23.60 -9.82
N LEU A 560 19.56 -24.47 -8.95
CA LEU A 560 19.58 -24.25 -7.50
C LEU A 560 21.00 -24.22 -6.94
N ARG A 561 21.92 -25.00 -7.51
CA ARG A 561 23.33 -25.05 -7.08
C ARG A 561 24.13 -23.86 -7.63
N ASP A 562 24.01 -23.57 -8.91
CA ASP A 562 24.97 -22.72 -9.63
C ASP A 562 24.44 -21.28 -9.83
N SER A 563 23.14 -21.10 -10.09
CA SER A 563 22.55 -19.77 -10.31
C SER A 563 22.22 -19.06 -8.99
N LEU A 564 21.65 -19.76 -8.01
CA LEU A 564 21.36 -19.16 -6.70
C LEU A 564 22.61 -18.75 -5.94
N ARG A 565 23.73 -19.48 -6.12
CA ARG A 565 25.01 -19.18 -5.46
C ARG A 565 25.52 -17.75 -5.73
N GLY A 566 25.12 -17.16 -6.85
CA GLY A 566 25.46 -15.78 -7.20
C GLY A 566 24.60 -14.70 -6.55
N CYS A 567 23.46 -15.05 -5.96
CA CYS A 567 22.43 -14.12 -5.48
C CYS A 567 22.69 -13.67 -4.03
N THR A 568 23.87 -13.11 -3.76
CA THR A 568 24.31 -12.76 -2.39
C THR A 568 23.49 -11.65 -1.72
N VAL A 569 22.71 -10.88 -2.49
CA VAL A 569 21.82 -9.82 -1.98
C VAL A 569 20.37 -10.26 -1.79
N LEU A 570 20.05 -11.53 -2.06
CA LEU A 570 18.70 -12.07 -1.97
C LEU A 570 18.16 -11.94 -0.54
N GLY A 571 17.07 -11.20 -0.38
CA GLY A 571 16.36 -11.00 0.88
C GLY A 571 15.17 -11.93 1.06
N SER A 572 14.52 -12.33 -0.05
CA SER A 572 13.35 -13.23 -0.03
C SER A 572 13.47 -14.35 -1.06
N LEU A 573 13.32 -15.59 -0.61
CA LEU A 573 13.30 -16.81 -1.42
C LEU A 573 12.02 -17.60 -1.14
N LYS A 574 11.22 -17.84 -2.18
CA LYS A 574 10.01 -18.67 -2.11
C LYS A 574 10.09 -19.78 -3.14
N LEU A 575 10.03 -21.02 -2.70
CA LEU A 575 9.96 -22.22 -3.52
C LEU A 575 8.67 -22.97 -3.18
N SER A 576 7.75 -23.13 -4.12
CA SER A 576 6.48 -23.78 -3.83
C SER A 576 5.98 -24.69 -4.94
N GLN A 577 5.47 -25.87 -4.58
CA GLN A 577 4.95 -26.84 -5.56
C GLN A 577 5.97 -27.15 -6.66
N ILE A 578 7.25 -27.28 -6.28
CA ILE A 578 8.34 -27.66 -7.18
C ILE A 578 8.71 -29.09 -6.81
N ASP A 579 8.38 -30.02 -7.69
CA ASP A 579 8.56 -31.46 -7.48
C ASP A 579 9.77 -32.01 -8.28
N SER A 580 10.59 -31.14 -8.86
CA SER A 580 11.72 -31.52 -9.72
C SER A 580 13.05 -31.70 -8.98
N PHE A 581 13.22 -31.07 -7.81
CA PHE A 581 14.45 -31.16 -7.02
C PHE A 581 14.25 -31.98 -5.74
N THR A 582 15.31 -32.65 -5.31
CA THR A 582 15.30 -33.51 -4.11
C THR A 582 16.07 -32.93 -2.93
N GLU A 583 16.96 -31.97 -3.17
CA GLU A 583 17.76 -31.32 -2.14
C GLU A 583 18.08 -29.87 -2.49
N ILE A 584 18.28 -29.05 -1.45
CA ILE A 584 18.89 -27.72 -1.59
C ILE A 584 20.30 -27.78 -1.00
N PRO A 585 21.37 -27.62 -1.80
CA PRO A 585 22.75 -27.76 -1.34
C PRO A 585 23.14 -26.76 -0.26
N SER A 586 23.97 -27.20 0.69
CA SER A 586 24.48 -26.36 1.78
C SER A 586 25.31 -25.17 1.29
N GLU A 587 26.03 -25.35 0.18
CA GLU A 587 26.85 -24.34 -0.48
C GLU A 587 26.00 -23.19 -1.02
N THR A 588 24.80 -23.50 -1.53
CA THR A 588 23.83 -22.50 -1.97
C THR A 588 23.41 -21.65 -0.78
N MET A 589 22.96 -22.26 0.31
CA MET A 589 22.53 -21.52 1.51
C MET A 589 23.64 -20.66 2.10
N ARG A 590 24.90 -21.14 2.08
CA ARG A 590 26.06 -20.37 2.55
C ARG A 590 26.27 -19.04 1.80
N SER A 591 25.84 -18.95 0.56
CA SER A 591 25.94 -17.72 -0.24
C SER A 591 24.86 -16.68 0.07
N LEU A 592 23.72 -17.11 0.62
CA LEU A 592 22.52 -16.27 0.81
C LEU A 592 22.55 -15.53 2.16
N VAL A 593 23.66 -14.86 2.45
CA VAL A 593 23.93 -14.23 3.75
C VAL A 593 22.95 -13.11 4.15
N ARG A 594 22.23 -12.53 3.18
CA ARG A 594 21.24 -11.46 3.39
C ARG A 594 19.79 -11.94 3.42
N LEU A 595 19.57 -13.26 3.32
CA LEU A 595 18.22 -13.83 3.26
C LEU A 595 17.49 -13.64 4.58
N ARG A 596 16.33 -12.97 4.51
CA ARG A 596 15.45 -12.70 5.66
C ARG A 596 14.20 -13.57 5.63
N ASP A 597 13.68 -13.85 4.45
CA ASP A 597 12.46 -14.62 4.26
C ASP A 597 12.74 -15.89 3.43
N LEU A 598 12.56 -17.06 4.03
CA LEU A 598 12.62 -18.35 3.33
C LEU A 598 11.28 -19.07 3.42
N TYR A 599 10.64 -19.30 2.28
CA TYR A 599 9.42 -20.09 2.17
C TYR A 599 9.67 -21.32 1.30
N ILE A 600 9.36 -22.50 1.83
CA ILE A 600 9.36 -23.78 1.11
C ILE A 600 7.99 -24.42 1.34
N GLY A 601 7.21 -24.64 0.28
CA GLY A 601 5.81 -25.03 0.43
C GLY A 601 5.28 -25.98 -0.62
N GLY A 602 4.86 -27.20 -0.26
CA GLY A 602 4.23 -28.12 -1.22
C GLY A 602 5.22 -28.81 -2.17
N CYS A 603 6.53 -28.80 -1.87
CA CYS A 603 7.55 -29.51 -2.64
C CYS A 603 7.61 -30.97 -2.14
N LYS A 604 7.04 -31.91 -2.88
CA LYS A 604 6.80 -33.29 -2.42
C LYS A 604 8.03 -34.19 -2.54
N GLN A 605 8.95 -33.87 -3.44
CA GLN A 605 10.17 -34.65 -3.66
C GLN A 605 11.37 -34.16 -2.84
N LEU A 606 11.22 -33.06 -2.09
CA LEU A 606 12.29 -32.52 -1.25
C LEU A 606 12.56 -33.45 -0.06
N VAL A 607 13.75 -34.04 -0.03
CA VAL A 607 14.20 -34.99 1.01
C VAL A 607 15.17 -34.33 1.99
N ARG A 608 16.06 -33.45 1.51
CA ARG A 608 17.11 -32.83 2.33
C ARG A 608 17.10 -31.31 2.22
N LEU A 609 17.23 -30.63 3.35
CA LEU A 609 17.42 -29.19 3.44
C LEU A 609 18.62 -28.91 4.37
N GLU A 610 19.76 -28.59 3.77
CA GLU A 610 21.01 -28.36 4.49
C GLU A 610 21.43 -26.87 4.46
N GLY A 611 22.26 -26.45 5.42
CA GLY A 611 22.89 -25.11 5.39
C GLY A 611 22.06 -23.96 5.97
N LEU A 612 20.92 -24.23 6.62
CA LEU A 612 20.13 -23.20 7.32
C LEU A 612 20.92 -22.45 8.41
N ASN A 613 21.91 -23.12 9.01
CA ASN A 613 22.86 -22.56 9.97
C ASN A 613 23.76 -21.46 9.38
N HIS A 614 23.82 -21.30 8.06
CA HIS A 614 24.60 -20.24 7.42
C HIS A 614 23.81 -18.95 7.17
N LEU A 615 22.50 -18.94 7.47
CA LEU A 615 21.60 -17.82 7.19
C LEU A 615 21.48 -16.88 8.39
N ASP A 616 22.53 -16.12 8.67
CA ASP A 616 22.62 -15.25 9.86
C ASP A 616 21.56 -14.13 9.91
N SER A 617 21.02 -13.73 8.74
CA SER A 617 20.01 -12.67 8.62
C SER A 617 18.56 -13.18 8.60
N LEU A 618 18.33 -14.50 8.79
CA LEU A 618 17.00 -15.09 8.59
C LEU A 618 16.01 -14.66 9.68
N GLU A 619 14.95 -13.99 9.28
CA GLU A 619 13.88 -13.50 10.16
C GLU A 619 12.65 -14.42 10.13
N HIS A 620 12.28 -14.91 8.96
CA HIS A 620 11.08 -15.69 8.73
C HIS A 620 11.39 -16.99 7.97
N LEU A 621 11.02 -18.13 8.56
CA LEU A 621 11.09 -19.44 7.93
C LEU A 621 9.70 -20.06 7.83
N THR A 622 9.29 -20.47 6.64
CA THR A 622 8.06 -21.23 6.41
C THR A 622 8.37 -22.54 5.70
N ILE A 623 8.01 -23.67 6.29
CA ILE A 623 8.13 -25.00 5.68
C ILE A 623 6.79 -25.73 5.84
N ILE A 624 6.02 -25.84 4.76
CA ILE A 624 4.69 -26.47 4.79
C ILE A 624 4.52 -27.45 3.64
N LYS A 625 3.74 -28.51 3.83
CA LYS A 625 3.34 -29.51 2.82
C LYS A 625 4.55 -30.17 2.13
N CYS A 626 5.61 -30.45 2.87
CA CYS A 626 6.83 -31.13 2.40
C CYS A 626 6.97 -32.54 3.04
N PRO A 627 6.16 -33.53 2.61
CA PRO A 627 6.04 -34.81 3.31
C PRO A 627 7.30 -35.69 3.29
N SER A 628 8.17 -35.52 2.30
CA SER A 628 9.38 -36.35 2.12
C SER A 628 10.61 -35.79 2.85
N LEU A 629 10.49 -34.65 3.52
CA LEU A 629 11.61 -33.97 4.17
C LEU A 629 12.02 -34.74 5.42
N MET A 630 13.10 -35.52 5.32
CA MET A 630 13.60 -36.38 6.40
C MET A 630 14.83 -35.80 7.10
N ASP A 631 15.74 -35.16 6.35
CA ASP A 631 17.04 -34.71 6.85
C ASP A 631 17.15 -33.18 6.88
N LEU A 632 17.38 -32.64 8.08
CA LEU A 632 17.60 -31.22 8.37
C LEU A 632 18.96 -31.10 9.08
N LYS A 633 20.05 -31.09 8.32
CA LYS A 633 21.39 -30.89 8.90
C LYS A 633 21.62 -29.43 9.22
N VAL A 634 21.28 -29.05 10.44
CA VAL A 634 21.64 -27.74 11.03
C VAL A 634 22.92 -27.94 11.85
N ALA A 635 24.07 -27.99 11.19
CA ALA A 635 25.34 -28.26 11.87
C ALA A 635 25.90 -26.99 12.55
N GLY A 636 25.82 -26.90 13.88
CA GLY A 636 26.66 -26.02 14.73
C GLY A 636 26.56 -24.51 14.45
N LYS A 637 25.91 -23.79 15.37
CA LYS A 637 25.51 -22.37 15.32
C LYS A 637 24.25 -22.10 14.47
N ALA A 638 23.11 -22.65 14.87
CA ALA A 638 21.83 -22.13 14.41
C ALA A 638 21.58 -20.79 15.11
N HIS A 639 21.71 -19.67 14.40
CA HIS A 639 21.21 -18.39 14.90
C HIS A 639 19.67 -18.38 14.87
N ALA A 640 19.13 -17.64 15.81
CA ALA A 640 17.73 -17.52 16.19
C ALA A 640 16.79 -17.14 15.03
N VAL A 641 15.96 -18.06 14.52
CA VAL A 641 14.81 -17.68 13.67
C VAL A 641 13.70 -17.13 14.57
N PRO A 642 13.32 -15.84 14.48
CA PRO A 642 12.31 -15.26 15.36
C PRO A 642 10.88 -15.66 14.96
N ARG A 643 10.61 -15.95 13.67
CA ARG A 643 9.29 -16.42 13.23
C ARG A 643 9.36 -17.68 12.38
N LEU A 644 8.60 -18.69 12.79
CA LEU A 644 8.53 -20.01 12.17
C LEU A 644 7.09 -20.37 11.84
N THR A 645 6.86 -20.85 10.61
CA THR A 645 5.58 -21.42 10.18
C THR A 645 5.82 -22.83 9.66
N VAL A 646 5.14 -23.83 10.22
CA VAL A 646 5.24 -25.24 9.77
C VAL A 646 3.88 -25.94 9.76
N ASP A 647 3.77 -27.08 9.08
CA ASP A 647 2.57 -27.92 9.13
C ASP A 647 2.72 -29.17 10.00
N ASP A 648 3.96 -29.58 10.27
CA ASP A 648 4.31 -30.63 11.23
C ASP A 648 5.19 -30.07 12.36
N MET A 649 4.65 -30.08 13.57
CA MET A 649 5.30 -29.63 14.79
C MET A 649 6.57 -30.45 15.12
N SER A 650 6.70 -31.67 14.60
CA SER A 650 7.89 -32.52 14.74
C SER A 650 9.13 -31.95 14.03
N LEU A 651 8.96 -30.99 13.11
CA LEU A 651 10.06 -30.33 12.42
C LEU A 651 10.75 -29.26 13.28
N VAL A 652 10.06 -28.68 14.27
CA VAL A 652 10.61 -27.57 15.06
C VAL A 652 11.88 -27.95 15.84
N PRO A 653 11.95 -29.11 16.53
CA PRO A 653 13.18 -29.52 17.21
C PRO A 653 14.32 -29.84 16.26
N LYS A 654 14.01 -30.34 15.05
CA LYS A 654 15.00 -30.63 14.01
C LYS A 654 15.58 -29.33 13.44
N LEU A 655 14.74 -28.33 13.21
CA LEU A 655 15.13 -27.01 12.68
C LEU A 655 15.94 -26.19 13.68
N LEU A 656 15.62 -26.29 14.96
CA LEU A 656 16.19 -25.45 16.00
C LEU A 656 17.15 -26.23 16.94
N SER A 657 17.85 -27.23 16.41
CA SER A 657 18.63 -28.18 17.23
C SER A 657 19.69 -27.52 18.13
N ARG A 658 19.86 -28.10 19.34
CA ARG A 658 20.79 -27.77 20.47
C ARG A 658 20.30 -26.83 21.58
N GLY A 659 19.21 -27.22 22.24
CA GLY A 659 19.00 -26.93 23.67
C GLY A 659 18.60 -25.49 23.97
N ALA A 660 17.30 -25.31 24.18
CA ALA A 660 16.55 -24.05 24.30
C ALA A 660 16.25 -23.37 22.95
N TYR A 661 14.99 -22.98 22.78
CA TYR A 661 14.49 -22.16 21.68
C TYR A 661 14.32 -20.70 22.11
N PRO A 662 15.30 -20.06 22.80
CA PRO A 662 15.07 -18.85 23.60
C PRO A 662 14.70 -17.62 22.78
N SER A 663 14.76 -17.71 21.45
CA SER A 663 14.55 -16.60 20.54
C SER A 663 13.30 -16.72 19.67
N LEU A 664 12.64 -17.89 19.64
CA LEU A 664 11.44 -18.06 18.82
C LEU A 664 10.30 -17.24 19.45
N LYS A 665 9.87 -16.19 18.75
CA LYS A 665 8.83 -15.26 19.22
C LYS A 665 7.49 -15.51 18.55
N TRP A 666 7.50 -16.13 17.38
CA TRP A 666 6.31 -16.35 16.58
C TRP A 666 6.32 -17.77 16.00
N LEU A 667 5.27 -18.52 16.31
CA LEU A 667 5.05 -19.86 15.79
C LEU A 667 3.65 -19.92 15.17
N ALA A 668 3.59 -20.32 13.91
CA ALA A 668 2.33 -20.61 13.23
C ALA A 668 2.32 -22.07 12.77
N LEU A 669 1.20 -22.75 13.00
CA LEU A 669 0.96 -24.11 12.55
C LEU A 669 -0.17 -24.10 11.54
N GLU A 670 0.10 -24.59 10.33
CA GLU A 670 -0.84 -24.55 9.21
C GLU A 670 -1.15 -25.95 8.70
N HIS A 671 -2.42 -26.24 8.40
CA HIS A 671 -2.84 -27.50 7.78
C HIS A 671 -2.40 -28.78 8.53
N SER A 672 -2.12 -28.66 9.83
CA SER A 672 -1.71 -29.78 10.65
C SER A 672 -2.90 -30.71 10.92
N VAL A 673 -2.73 -31.99 10.59
CA VAL A 673 -3.76 -33.02 10.81
C VAL A 673 -3.70 -33.63 12.21
N GLU A 674 -2.52 -33.61 12.84
CA GLU A 674 -2.27 -34.20 14.16
C GLU A 674 -1.18 -33.40 14.88
N LEU A 675 -1.37 -33.13 16.17
CA LEU A 675 -0.37 -32.44 16.99
C LEU A 675 0.66 -33.44 17.51
N ARG A 676 1.72 -33.67 16.74
CA ARG A 676 2.86 -34.51 17.15
C ARG A 676 3.90 -33.67 17.88
N GLY A 677 4.28 -34.07 19.09
CA GLY A 677 5.30 -33.36 19.87
C GLY A 677 4.78 -32.13 20.63
N GLU A 678 3.55 -32.17 21.14
CA GLU A 678 2.95 -31.07 21.90
C GLU A 678 3.77 -30.58 23.11
N TRP A 679 4.57 -31.46 23.72
CA TRP A 679 5.54 -31.15 24.78
C TRP A 679 6.59 -30.10 24.37
N ILE A 680 6.80 -29.90 23.06
CA ILE A 680 7.75 -28.89 22.54
C ILE A 680 7.28 -27.49 22.91
N LEU A 681 5.97 -27.22 22.89
CA LEU A 681 5.41 -25.91 23.18
C LEU A 681 5.76 -25.44 24.60
N GLU A 682 5.88 -26.36 25.56
CA GLU A 682 6.26 -26.04 26.95
C GLU A 682 7.65 -25.39 27.08
N HIS A 683 8.52 -25.65 26.11
CA HIS A 683 9.90 -25.16 26.11
C HIS A 683 10.07 -23.85 25.34
N LEU A 684 9.00 -23.31 24.73
CA LEU A 684 8.99 -22.07 23.95
C LEU A 684 8.67 -20.84 24.82
N THR A 685 9.45 -20.62 25.88
CA THR A 685 9.16 -19.60 26.91
C THR A 685 9.21 -18.15 26.40
N SER A 686 9.87 -17.89 25.27
CA SER A 686 9.96 -16.56 24.62
C SER A 686 8.86 -16.29 23.59
N LEU A 687 7.93 -17.24 23.39
CA LEU A 687 6.91 -17.16 22.36
C LEU A 687 5.89 -16.06 22.69
N ALA A 688 5.77 -15.07 21.82
CA ALA A 688 4.82 -13.97 21.94
C ALA A 688 3.56 -14.18 21.08
N TYR A 689 3.67 -14.92 19.98
CA TYR A 689 2.58 -15.25 19.07
C TYR A 689 2.51 -16.76 18.81
N LEU A 690 1.30 -17.31 18.92
CA LEU A 690 0.97 -18.68 18.55
C LEU A 690 -0.30 -18.69 17.69
N GLY A 691 -0.19 -19.19 16.46
CA GLY A 691 -1.30 -19.25 15.52
C GLY A 691 -1.53 -20.64 14.96
N PHE A 692 -2.80 -20.98 14.76
CA PHE A 692 -3.22 -22.23 14.13
C PHE A 692 -4.17 -21.90 12.99
N THR A 693 -3.84 -22.36 11.78
CA THR A 693 -4.65 -22.12 10.57
C THR A 693 -5.00 -23.45 9.93
N SER A 694 -6.30 -23.69 9.71
CA SER A 694 -6.80 -24.92 9.07
C SER A 694 -6.26 -26.21 9.72
N CYS A 695 -6.05 -26.21 11.04
CA CYS A 695 -5.63 -27.41 11.78
C CYS A 695 -6.85 -28.25 12.16
N HIS A 696 -6.71 -29.57 12.10
CA HIS A 696 -7.80 -30.53 12.31
C HIS A 696 -7.76 -31.23 13.67
N TRP A 697 -7.16 -30.60 14.67
CA TRP A 697 -6.97 -31.18 16.00
C TRP A 697 -8.26 -31.23 16.81
N ASN A 698 -8.42 -32.26 17.63
CA ASN A 698 -9.57 -32.39 18.53
C ASN A 698 -9.39 -31.59 19.84
N SER A 699 -8.15 -31.44 20.29
CA SER A 699 -7.76 -30.73 21.52
C SER A 699 -6.38 -30.08 21.35
N LEU A 700 -6.09 -29.09 22.20
CA LEU A 700 -4.80 -28.42 22.33
C LEU A 700 -4.05 -28.95 23.58
N PRO A 701 -2.74 -28.69 23.70
CA PRO A 701 -1.99 -29.12 24.88
C PRO A 701 -2.48 -28.44 26.14
N ASN A 702 -2.65 -29.21 27.23
CA ASN A 702 -3.21 -28.72 28.50
C ASN A 702 -2.34 -27.65 29.19
N ASN A 703 -1.07 -27.53 28.78
CA ASN A 703 -0.05 -26.73 29.45
C ASN A 703 0.26 -25.39 28.75
N LEU A 704 -0.65 -24.89 27.91
CA LEU A 704 -0.51 -23.56 27.27
C LEU A 704 -0.38 -22.41 28.29
N GLU A 705 -0.86 -22.59 29.53
CA GLU A 705 -0.69 -21.61 30.61
C GLU A 705 0.78 -21.32 30.97
N ASN A 706 1.70 -22.25 30.65
CA ASN A 706 3.14 -22.10 30.90
C ASN A 706 3.84 -21.14 29.93
N LEU A 707 3.17 -20.74 28.85
CA LEU A 707 3.69 -19.78 27.87
C LEU A 707 3.53 -18.34 28.38
N THR A 708 4.30 -17.97 29.41
CA THR A 708 4.16 -16.69 30.12
C THR A 708 4.49 -15.45 29.29
N ALA A 709 5.16 -15.60 28.14
CA ALA A 709 5.43 -14.50 27.21
C ALA A 709 4.34 -14.34 26.13
N LEU A 710 3.38 -15.27 26.03
CA LEU A 710 2.41 -15.32 24.95
C LEU A 710 1.42 -14.16 25.08
N LYS A 711 1.36 -13.32 24.05
CA LYS A 711 0.47 -12.15 23.96
C LYS A 711 -0.66 -12.38 22.98
N GLU A 712 -0.43 -13.16 21.95
CA GLU A 712 -1.32 -13.33 20.81
C GLU A 712 -1.60 -14.81 20.54
N LEU A 713 -2.88 -15.19 20.53
CA LEU A 713 -3.34 -16.54 20.23
C LEU A 713 -4.42 -16.53 19.14
N TYR A 714 -4.14 -17.23 18.03
CA TYR A 714 -4.95 -17.17 16.81
C TYR A 714 -5.42 -18.56 16.39
N PHE A 715 -6.72 -18.67 16.07
CA PHE A 715 -7.33 -19.84 15.46
C PHE A 715 -8.13 -19.43 14.23
N ASP A 716 -7.68 -19.81 13.04
CA ASP A 716 -8.39 -19.56 11.80
C ASP A 716 -8.76 -20.90 11.15
N PHE A 717 -10.04 -21.10 10.85
CA PHE A 717 -10.58 -22.29 10.19
C PHE A 717 -10.25 -23.64 10.88
N CYS A 718 -10.04 -23.63 12.19
CA CYS A 718 -9.78 -24.83 12.99
C CYS A 718 -11.10 -25.49 13.42
N GLY A 719 -11.69 -26.25 12.50
CA GLY A 719 -13.05 -26.80 12.65
C GLY A 719 -13.17 -28.02 13.57
N SER A 720 -12.09 -28.60 14.07
CA SER A 720 -12.16 -29.83 14.89
C SER A 720 -11.98 -29.57 16.39
N ILE A 721 -11.43 -28.42 16.77
CA ILE A 721 -11.08 -28.13 18.17
C ILE A 721 -12.36 -27.85 18.95
N ARG A 722 -12.58 -28.60 20.04
CA ARG A 722 -13.84 -28.55 20.82
C ARG A 722 -13.74 -27.76 22.12
N SER A 723 -12.54 -27.63 22.67
CA SER A 723 -12.28 -26.95 23.94
C SER A 723 -10.88 -26.36 23.98
N LEU A 724 -10.75 -25.21 24.65
CA LEU A 724 -9.46 -24.61 24.98
C LEU A 724 -8.97 -25.08 26.34
N PRO A 725 -7.66 -25.34 26.49
CA PRO A 725 -7.02 -25.50 27.78
C PRO A 725 -6.93 -24.15 28.48
N LYS A 726 -6.43 -24.16 29.72
CA LYS A 726 -6.23 -22.94 30.50
C LYS A 726 -5.23 -22.01 29.79
N LEU A 727 -5.62 -20.76 29.62
CA LEU A 727 -4.86 -19.77 28.84
C LEU A 727 -3.90 -18.95 29.72
N PRO A 728 -2.71 -18.57 29.21
CA PRO A 728 -1.73 -17.83 29.99
C PRO A 728 -2.24 -16.44 30.39
N LYS A 729 -1.72 -15.92 31.52
CA LYS A 729 -2.18 -14.63 32.03
C LYS A 729 -1.76 -13.42 31.18
N SER A 730 -0.67 -13.58 30.42
CA SER A 730 -0.05 -12.57 29.55
C SER A 730 -0.84 -12.27 28.27
N LEU A 731 -1.87 -13.03 27.96
CA LEU A 731 -2.58 -12.93 26.68
C LEU A 731 -3.33 -11.59 26.56
N LEU A 732 -3.03 -10.84 25.50
CA LEU A 732 -3.63 -9.54 25.19
C LEU A 732 -4.66 -9.64 24.07
N TYR A 733 -4.41 -10.54 23.11
CA TYR A 733 -5.22 -10.69 21.92
C TYR A 733 -5.58 -12.15 21.65
N PHE A 734 -6.86 -12.38 21.39
CA PHE A 734 -7.39 -13.68 20.99
C PHE A 734 -8.25 -13.54 19.74
N ARG A 735 -7.96 -14.37 18.73
CA ARG A 735 -8.75 -14.44 17.51
C ARG A 735 -9.20 -15.86 17.22
N SER A 736 -10.47 -15.98 16.85
CA SER A 736 -11.06 -17.20 16.33
C SER A 736 -11.93 -16.86 15.13
N ILE A 737 -11.58 -17.32 13.93
CA ILE A 737 -12.40 -17.15 12.72
C ILE A 737 -12.78 -18.50 12.15
N GLY A 738 -14.07 -18.77 11.99
CA GLY A 738 -14.56 -19.99 11.35
C GLY A 738 -14.35 -21.28 12.16
N CYS A 739 -14.07 -21.17 13.47
CA CYS A 739 -13.85 -22.30 14.39
C CYS A 739 -15.15 -22.66 15.13
N LYS A 740 -16.06 -23.36 14.45
CA LYS A 740 -17.45 -23.58 14.91
C LYS A 740 -17.58 -24.29 16.27
N PHE A 741 -16.69 -25.22 16.58
CA PHE A 741 -16.82 -26.08 17.76
C PHE A 741 -16.04 -25.58 18.98
N LEU A 742 -15.17 -24.59 18.80
CA LEU A 742 -14.28 -24.09 19.85
C LEU A 742 -15.06 -23.55 21.06
N PHE A 743 -16.27 -23.06 20.85
CA PHE A 743 -17.09 -22.40 21.87
C PHE A 743 -18.13 -23.30 22.55
N LEU A 744 -18.20 -24.59 22.20
CA LEU A 744 -19.17 -25.53 22.77
C LEU A 744 -18.69 -26.18 24.08
N GLY A 745 -17.39 -26.15 24.36
CA GLY A 745 -16.81 -26.76 25.57
C GLY A 745 -15.68 -25.97 26.22
N SER A 746 -15.47 -24.70 25.85
CA SER A 746 -14.40 -23.86 26.38
C SER A 746 -14.82 -23.06 27.62
N ASN A 747 -13.86 -22.83 28.52
CA ASN A 747 -14.06 -22.00 29.71
C ASN A 747 -14.13 -20.51 29.32
N TRP A 748 -15.35 -19.98 29.18
CA TRP A 748 -15.58 -18.60 28.75
C TRP A 748 -14.95 -17.56 29.67
N ASP A 749 -14.77 -17.86 30.96
CA ASP A 749 -14.18 -16.94 31.92
C ASP A 749 -12.71 -16.62 31.60
N ASP A 750 -11.94 -17.60 31.12
CA ASP A 750 -10.55 -17.40 30.69
C ASP A 750 -10.48 -16.56 29.42
N ILE A 751 -11.43 -16.77 28.49
CA ILE A 751 -11.53 -15.96 27.29
C ILE A 751 -11.95 -14.54 27.68
N ALA A 752 -12.94 -14.36 28.57
CA ALA A 752 -13.56 -13.11 29.03
C ALA A 752 -12.61 -12.16 29.79
N ARG A 753 -11.45 -12.65 30.23
CA ARG A 753 -10.36 -11.83 30.79
C ARG A 753 -9.48 -11.10 29.75
N ILE A 754 -9.42 -11.56 28.51
CA ILE A 754 -8.50 -11.06 27.45
C ILE A 754 -8.95 -9.69 26.88
N PRO A 755 -8.14 -8.63 26.93
CA PRO A 755 -8.56 -7.28 26.53
C PRO A 755 -9.11 -7.16 25.10
N TYR A 756 -8.47 -7.80 24.12
CA TYR A 756 -8.85 -7.72 22.71
C TYR A 756 -9.25 -9.09 22.18
N ARG A 757 -10.48 -9.19 21.70
CA ARG A 757 -11.06 -10.45 21.21
C ARG A 757 -11.76 -10.25 19.88
N ARG A 758 -11.48 -11.12 18.91
CA ARG A 758 -12.18 -11.17 17.64
C ARG A 758 -12.64 -12.60 17.36
N ILE A 759 -13.94 -12.83 17.53
CA ILE A 759 -14.58 -14.13 17.29
C ILE A 759 -15.57 -13.94 16.14
N LEU A 760 -15.37 -14.67 15.03
CA LEU A 760 -16.14 -14.56 13.79
C LEU A 760 -16.57 -15.93 13.26
#